data_AF-A0A2E0WZ95-F1
#
_entry.id   AF-A0A2E0WZ95-F1
#
_cell.length_a   1.000
_cell.length_b   1.000
_cell.length_c   1.000
_cell.angle_alpha   90.00
_cell.angle_beta   90.00
_cell.angle_gamma   90.00
#
_symmetry.space_group_name_H-M   'P 1'
#
loop_
_entity.id
_entity.type
_entity.pdbx_description
1 polymer ?
#
loop_
_entity_poly.entity_id
_entity_poly.type
_entity_poly.pdbx_seq_one_letter_code
_entity_poly.pdbx_strand_id
1 'polypeptide(L)'
;MSRQRTFDFDNFEPARTANGRQPPSHDADTVSLPPAPFVRPDRQLVYEDAPNHYHWPPASELCDRDTITVDRITDDIDGPAHRFVIKRGDTVEAYLGHNRFHVGEVIGISHARGEVRVAWDDTLKKGGWFNVGAIYPALEPAPGNPRNEKPLSAIVEELNAENAPPGGWDDRDQVPEPYTFAEFKELWKRGLRHESFAEYRSTFERLARSRDELVAELQSGYAAPKLKTIAANLGDWSAKRNTKQQNAEGIYRKMLASYLLDGSVSFGMGESYVDAVKAKVLAVTQQQWNAHYAEVDAKRAERQQAVEDPQDLRDFRLFIDAKGEAALTNEQMARWDSLHADLARKRRAENGPSSVVSRFESEEACEVSFTIKEGFHEKRDCKLWIVQLGDRVEKAAYRELLGKAKQLGGWYSSFKKADAGFQFLTLEAAEQFTSLLDGDADRSDILAARKERKEQTAAERLHELADEMLGRSEETLARSEASLQNTARRADIQAGVRGRAHAEAAVARSLHSVATALSTGEAKYLEGVRHRTHLEELDRVLSLARWARIRAIRKATDETEYGFALSAHDEEQKLGSEDDIRFAKYPHPQIYVRHLRELVAAAANRRGMKQAAARLRKRLQRGGADNELVTFRHEHDIELLSDFLSRAKAAGLNCERVSDELAHYQRLQRAKLDNVHELRAALREYFPHKASVRGDDPVRVAERELIGRDLPGFFPTPGPVIEQMLELAAIEDGHTVLEPSCGKGDIVLAVRQQHPHSAVTAIELNRTLADVLGANGIEAEFVDSLEHSGSYDRVLMNPPFERGADITHVRHAFSCLAAGGRLVAVMSEGPFFRSDSQAAEFRRWLEDLGGESRRLPAEAFQGADAFRQTSVRTRLVVIDRPDA
;
A
#
# COMPACT_ATOMS: atom_id res chain seq x y z
N MET A 1 21.72 -17.32 -20.66
CA MET A 1 20.91 -17.52 -19.43
C MET A 1 19.66 -18.29 -19.79
N SER A 2 19.67 -19.60 -19.53
CA SER A 2 18.56 -20.51 -19.81
C SER A 2 17.48 -20.31 -18.76
N ARG A 3 16.23 -20.06 -19.18
CA ARG A 3 15.06 -20.21 -18.29
C ARG A 3 15.13 -21.61 -17.69
N GLN A 4 15.10 -21.73 -16.36
CA GLN A 4 14.75 -23.01 -15.72
C GLN A 4 13.37 -23.41 -16.25
N ARG A 5 13.36 -24.35 -17.20
CA ARG A 5 12.15 -25.04 -17.64
C ARG A 5 11.76 -25.97 -16.50
N THR A 6 10.47 -26.05 -16.23
CA THR A 6 9.89 -26.69 -15.04
C THR A 6 10.44 -28.09 -14.79
N PHE A 7 10.80 -28.32 -13.53
CA PHE A 7 11.56 -29.43 -12.96
C PHE A 7 10.71 -30.68 -12.70
N ASP A 8 9.85 -31.04 -13.65
CA ASP A 8 8.99 -32.19 -13.49
C ASP A 8 9.01 -33.06 -14.74
N PHE A 9 9.68 -34.21 -14.64
CA PHE A 9 9.74 -35.20 -15.72
C PHE A 9 8.37 -35.89 -15.93
N ASP A 10 7.41 -35.67 -15.01
CA ASP A 10 6.13 -36.36 -14.98
C ASP A 10 4.90 -35.46 -15.26
N ASN A 11 5.05 -34.13 -15.32
CA ASN A 11 3.94 -33.19 -15.60
C ASN A 11 3.99 -32.49 -16.96
N PHE A 12 2.80 -32.31 -17.56
CA PHE A 12 2.60 -31.66 -18.86
C PHE A 12 2.05 -30.24 -18.64
N GLU A 13 2.84 -29.19 -18.89
CA GLU A 13 2.30 -27.83 -19.09
C GLU A 13 2.22 -27.52 -20.59
N PRO A 14 1.02 -27.27 -21.15
CA PRO A 14 0.92 -26.77 -22.51
C PRO A 14 1.46 -25.34 -22.59
N ALA A 15 2.21 -25.07 -23.66
CA ALA A 15 2.87 -23.79 -23.91
C ALA A 15 1.87 -22.62 -23.91
N ARG A 16 2.13 -21.61 -23.07
CA ARG A 16 1.44 -20.31 -23.09
C ARG A 16 1.65 -19.64 -24.45
N THR A 17 0.66 -19.70 -25.32
CA THR A 17 0.53 -18.78 -26.45
C THR A 17 -0.08 -17.47 -25.97
N ALA A 18 0.70 -16.40 -26.06
CA ALA A 18 0.21 -15.04 -26.02
C ALA A 18 -0.66 -14.78 -27.26
N ASN A 19 -1.95 -14.53 -27.06
CA ASN A 19 -2.75 -13.54 -27.78
C ASN A 19 -4.19 -13.59 -27.26
N GLY A 20 -4.71 -12.43 -26.88
CA GLY A 20 -6.07 -12.30 -26.38
C GLY A 20 -7.12 -12.44 -27.47
N ARG A 21 -8.33 -12.82 -27.04
CA ARG A 21 -9.60 -12.22 -27.47
C ARG A 21 -10.73 -12.67 -26.53
N GLN A 22 -11.61 -11.69 -26.30
CA GLN A 22 -12.96 -11.64 -25.71
C GLN A 22 -13.64 -12.91 -25.14
N PRO A 23 -14.51 -12.73 -24.12
CA PRO A 23 -15.36 -13.79 -23.60
C PRO A 23 -16.49 -14.07 -24.60
N PRO A 24 -16.78 -15.33 -24.95
CA PRO A 24 -18.09 -15.67 -25.46
C PRO A 24 -19.04 -15.90 -24.27
N SER A 25 -20.18 -15.23 -24.38
CA SER A 25 -21.51 -15.58 -23.90
C SER A 25 -21.68 -16.89 -23.13
N HIS A 26 -22.38 -16.78 -22.00
CA HIS A 26 -23.14 -17.85 -21.38
C HIS A 26 -24.01 -18.57 -22.42
N ASP A 27 -23.55 -19.73 -22.86
CA ASP A 27 -24.37 -20.87 -23.24
C ASP A 27 -23.57 -22.10 -22.82
N ALA A 28 -23.98 -22.69 -21.70
CA ALA A 28 -23.35 -23.88 -21.14
C ALA A 28 -23.80 -25.11 -21.94
N ASP A 29 -23.25 -25.28 -23.15
CA ASP A 29 -23.15 -26.62 -23.72
C ASP A 29 -22.06 -27.36 -22.95
N THR A 30 -22.51 -28.03 -21.90
CA THR A 30 -21.77 -28.99 -21.10
C THR A 30 -21.40 -30.18 -21.99
N VAL A 31 -20.27 -30.08 -22.70
CA VAL A 31 -19.54 -31.29 -23.07
C VAL A 31 -18.87 -31.78 -21.79
N SER A 32 -19.67 -32.50 -21.00
CA SER A 32 -19.25 -33.24 -19.82
C SER A 32 -18.08 -34.14 -20.21
N LEU A 33 -16.91 -33.89 -19.61
CA LEU A 33 -15.95 -34.98 -19.43
C LEU A 33 -16.72 -36.07 -18.69
N PRO A 34 -16.67 -37.35 -19.13
CA PRO A 34 -17.38 -38.40 -18.41
C PRO A 34 -16.90 -38.35 -16.95
N PRO A 35 -17.81 -38.36 -15.96
CA PRO A 35 -17.42 -38.41 -14.56
C PRO A 35 -16.46 -39.58 -14.36
N ALA A 36 -15.49 -39.41 -13.46
CA ALA A 36 -14.59 -40.50 -13.09
C ALA A 36 -15.43 -41.74 -12.78
N PRO A 37 -15.05 -42.95 -13.26
CA PRO A 37 -15.84 -44.14 -13.02
C PRO A 37 -15.99 -44.31 -11.51
N PHE A 38 -17.24 -44.45 -11.06
CA PHE A 38 -17.56 -44.73 -9.66
C PHE A 38 -16.66 -45.84 -9.13
N VAL A 39 -16.05 -45.62 -7.97
CA VAL A 39 -15.38 -46.70 -7.24
C VAL A 39 -16.50 -47.56 -6.63
N ARG A 40 -16.63 -48.80 -7.11
CA ARG A 40 -17.75 -49.74 -6.80
C ARG A 40 -19.12 -49.28 -7.32
N PRO A 41 -19.31 -49.17 -8.66
CA PRO A 41 -20.56 -48.71 -9.26
C PRO A 41 -21.76 -49.62 -8.91
N ASP A 42 -21.51 -50.90 -8.62
CA ASP A 42 -22.51 -51.88 -8.22
C ASP A 42 -23.16 -51.59 -6.85
N ARG A 43 -22.57 -50.69 -6.04
CA ARG A 43 -23.02 -50.36 -4.67
C ARG A 43 -23.36 -48.88 -4.49
N GLN A 44 -23.35 -48.11 -5.57
CA GLN A 44 -23.78 -46.73 -5.61
C GLN A 44 -25.13 -46.65 -6.33
N LEU A 45 -26.20 -46.60 -5.55
CA LEU A 45 -27.57 -46.61 -6.05
C LEU A 45 -28.00 -45.19 -6.39
N VAL A 46 -28.13 -44.91 -7.69
CA VAL A 46 -28.70 -43.65 -8.19
C VAL A 46 -30.19 -43.85 -8.44
N TYR A 47 -31.02 -42.93 -7.95
CA TYR A 47 -32.48 -42.99 -8.10
C TYR A 47 -32.95 -41.93 -9.10
N GLU A 48 -32.81 -42.22 -10.40
CA GLU A 48 -33.10 -41.28 -11.49
C GLU A 48 -34.58 -40.82 -11.53
N ASP A 49 -35.50 -41.66 -11.07
CA ASP A 49 -36.95 -41.39 -11.03
C ASP A 49 -37.42 -40.65 -9.77
N ALA A 50 -36.52 -40.32 -8.83
CA ALA A 50 -36.84 -39.64 -7.58
C ALA A 50 -36.37 -38.17 -7.60
N PRO A 51 -37.27 -37.17 -7.44
CA PRO A 51 -36.93 -35.76 -7.62
C PRO A 51 -36.00 -35.18 -6.54
N ASN A 52 -35.85 -35.85 -5.39
CA ASN A 52 -34.90 -35.50 -4.33
C ASN A 52 -34.72 -36.69 -3.35
N HIS A 53 -33.74 -36.61 -2.45
CA HIS A 53 -33.40 -37.67 -1.50
C HIS A 53 -34.53 -38.06 -0.53
N TYR A 54 -35.52 -37.19 -0.29
CA TYR A 54 -36.68 -37.52 0.55
C TYR A 54 -37.63 -38.52 -0.12
N HIS A 55 -37.50 -38.72 -1.44
CA HIS A 55 -38.31 -39.65 -2.22
C HIS A 55 -37.58 -40.98 -2.47
N TRP A 56 -36.38 -41.17 -1.91
CA TRP A 56 -35.65 -42.42 -2.04
C TRP A 56 -36.33 -43.52 -1.20
N PRO A 57 -36.31 -44.80 -1.66
CA PRO A 57 -36.78 -45.92 -0.87
C PRO A 57 -36.13 -45.95 0.52
N PRO A 58 -36.79 -46.49 1.56
CA PRO A 58 -36.20 -46.56 2.89
C PRO A 58 -34.91 -47.39 2.91
N ALA A 59 -33.87 -46.87 3.56
CA ALA A 59 -32.55 -47.51 3.66
C ALA A 59 -32.57 -48.87 4.42
N SER A 60 -33.62 -49.12 5.21
CA SER A 60 -33.76 -50.33 6.04
C SER A 60 -33.75 -51.63 5.26
N GLU A 61 -34.13 -51.62 3.97
CA GLU A 61 -34.14 -52.82 3.12
C GLU A 61 -32.75 -53.18 2.57
N LEU A 62 -31.80 -52.25 2.66
CA LEU A 62 -30.42 -52.41 2.17
C LEU A 62 -29.41 -52.67 3.31
N CYS A 63 -29.87 -52.55 4.56
CA CYS A 63 -29.07 -52.70 5.77
C CYS A 63 -29.32 -54.08 6.39
N ASP A 64 -28.29 -54.93 6.45
CA ASP A 64 -28.29 -56.20 7.16
C ASP A 64 -27.17 -56.26 8.22
N ARG A 65 -26.84 -57.44 8.77
CA ARG A 65 -25.79 -57.58 9.79
C ARG A 65 -24.42 -57.06 9.33
N ASP A 66 -24.14 -57.11 8.03
CA ASP A 66 -22.85 -56.86 7.40
C ASP A 66 -22.89 -55.71 6.38
N THR A 67 -24.02 -55.02 6.22
CA THR A 67 -24.13 -53.81 5.38
C THR A 67 -24.71 -52.63 6.14
N ILE A 68 -24.28 -51.41 5.80
CA ILE A 68 -24.88 -50.15 6.23
C ILE A 68 -24.82 -49.15 5.08
N THR A 69 -25.71 -48.16 5.05
CA THR A 69 -25.81 -47.21 3.93
C THR A 69 -25.52 -45.77 4.35
N VAL A 70 -25.10 -44.96 3.38
CA VAL A 70 -24.92 -43.51 3.53
C VAL A 70 -25.49 -42.79 2.30
N ASP A 71 -26.23 -41.71 2.53
CA ASP A 71 -26.84 -40.91 1.47
C ASP A 71 -25.94 -39.72 1.10
N ARG A 72 -25.49 -39.69 -0.15
CA ARG A 72 -24.75 -38.58 -0.74
C ARG A 72 -25.74 -37.76 -1.56
N ILE A 73 -26.26 -36.68 -0.96
CA ILE A 73 -27.41 -35.93 -1.49
C ILE A 73 -27.04 -34.78 -2.44
N THR A 74 -25.75 -34.60 -2.71
CA THR A 74 -25.18 -33.57 -3.58
C THR A 74 -24.24 -34.22 -4.59
N ASP A 75 -24.12 -33.62 -5.77
CA ASP A 75 -23.08 -34.00 -6.73
C ASP A 75 -21.71 -33.62 -6.16
N ASP A 76 -20.82 -34.59 -6.02
CA ASP A 76 -19.51 -34.42 -5.38
C ASP A 76 -18.42 -35.22 -6.12
N ILE A 77 -17.21 -35.27 -5.57
CA ILE A 77 -16.03 -35.96 -6.11
C ILE A 77 -16.27 -37.43 -6.44
N ASP A 78 -17.24 -38.07 -5.77
CA ASP A 78 -17.64 -39.46 -5.98
C ASP A 78 -18.68 -39.63 -7.09
N GLY A 79 -19.22 -38.56 -7.68
CA GLY A 79 -20.24 -38.59 -8.75
C GLY A 79 -21.60 -37.99 -8.33
N PRO A 80 -22.67 -38.20 -9.13
CA PRO A 80 -24.00 -37.64 -8.85
C PRO A 80 -24.62 -38.16 -7.55
N ALA A 81 -25.62 -37.46 -7.03
CA ALA A 81 -26.33 -37.83 -5.81
C ALA A 81 -26.79 -39.31 -5.81
N HIS A 82 -26.33 -40.09 -4.83
CA HIS A 82 -26.53 -41.54 -4.74
C HIS A 82 -26.59 -42.04 -3.28
N ARG A 83 -27.10 -43.25 -3.09
CA ARG A 83 -26.96 -44.00 -1.84
C ARG A 83 -25.83 -45.01 -1.97
N PHE A 84 -24.83 -44.92 -1.09
CA PHE A 84 -23.70 -45.84 -1.06
C PHE A 84 -23.93 -46.95 -0.02
N VAL A 85 -23.72 -48.21 -0.42
CA VAL A 85 -23.82 -49.38 0.44
C VAL A 85 -22.42 -49.84 0.87
N ILE A 86 -22.11 -49.66 2.15
CA ILE A 86 -20.86 -50.07 2.79
C ILE A 86 -21.03 -51.49 3.34
N LYS A 87 -20.13 -52.42 2.99
CA LYS A 87 -20.13 -53.79 3.49
C LYS A 87 -18.92 -54.07 4.38
N ARG A 88 -19.08 -54.94 5.38
CA ARG A 88 -17.97 -55.51 6.13
C ARG A 88 -17.01 -56.24 5.19
N GLY A 89 -15.72 -55.95 5.30
CA GLY A 89 -14.67 -56.42 4.40
C GLY A 89 -14.35 -55.47 3.25
N ASP A 90 -15.08 -54.37 3.09
CA ASP A 90 -14.75 -53.38 2.06
C ASP A 90 -13.51 -52.58 2.47
N THR A 91 -12.62 -52.35 1.49
CA THR A 91 -11.58 -51.33 1.63
C THR A 91 -12.22 -49.96 1.40
N VAL A 92 -12.11 -49.08 2.38
CA VAL A 92 -12.71 -47.74 2.39
C VAL A 92 -11.70 -46.69 2.83
N GLU A 93 -11.93 -45.43 2.41
CA GLU A 93 -11.21 -44.26 2.89
C GLU A 93 -12.01 -43.57 4.00
N ALA A 94 -11.42 -43.52 5.20
CA ALA A 94 -11.96 -42.81 6.35
C ALA A 94 -11.35 -41.41 6.46
N TYR A 95 -12.19 -40.38 6.46
CA TYR A 95 -11.79 -38.99 6.61
C TYR A 95 -11.38 -38.66 8.06
N LEU A 96 -10.17 -38.16 8.25
CA LEU A 96 -9.61 -37.80 9.57
C LEU A 96 -9.44 -36.27 9.76
N GLY A 97 -9.46 -35.48 8.67
CA GLY A 97 -9.26 -34.03 8.68
C GLY A 97 -8.74 -33.51 7.32
N HIS A 98 -8.54 -32.20 7.18
CA HIS A 98 -8.12 -31.60 5.92
C HIS A 98 -6.83 -32.25 5.38
N ASN A 99 -6.93 -32.86 4.18
CA ASN A 99 -5.86 -33.61 3.53
C ASN A 99 -5.31 -34.83 4.32
N ARG A 100 -6.09 -35.38 5.25
CA ARG A 100 -5.76 -36.60 6.01
C ARG A 100 -6.87 -37.64 5.87
N PHE A 101 -6.56 -38.70 5.13
CA PHE A 101 -7.42 -39.88 4.95
C PHE A 101 -6.70 -41.13 5.46
N HIS A 102 -7.48 -42.12 5.89
CA HIS A 102 -6.98 -43.44 6.26
C HIS A 102 -7.67 -44.49 5.42
N VAL A 103 -6.91 -45.22 4.61
CA VAL A 103 -7.41 -46.37 3.84
C VAL A 103 -7.35 -47.61 4.73
N GLY A 104 -8.46 -48.33 4.86
CA GLY A 104 -8.48 -49.58 5.63
C GLY A 104 -9.72 -50.42 5.39
N GLU A 105 -9.71 -51.65 5.89
CA GLU A 105 -10.82 -52.59 5.74
C GLU A 105 -11.90 -52.38 6.82
N VAL A 106 -13.17 -52.46 6.44
CA VAL A 106 -14.32 -52.39 7.37
C VAL A 106 -14.44 -53.69 8.17
N ILE A 107 -14.06 -53.65 9.44
CA ILE A 107 -14.08 -54.81 10.36
C ILE A 107 -15.29 -54.81 11.29
N GLY A 108 -16.06 -53.71 11.38
CA GLY A 108 -17.18 -53.52 12.30
C GLY A 108 -18.29 -52.64 11.71
N ILE A 109 -19.55 -52.93 12.03
CA ILE A 109 -20.71 -52.10 11.67
C ILE A 109 -21.62 -51.99 12.90
N SER A 110 -22.07 -50.77 13.21
CA SER A 110 -22.97 -50.46 14.32
C SER A 110 -24.18 -49.67 13.82
N HIS A 111 -25.28 -50.37 13.55
CA HIS A 111 -26.56 -49.78 13.14
C HIS A 111 -27.13 -48.79 14.14
N ALA A 112 -27.01 -49.10 15.44
CA ALA A 112 -27.54 -48.24 16.51
C ALA A 112 -26.81 -46.88 16.62
N ARG A 113 -25.58 -46.78 16.08
CA ARG A 113 -24.77 -45.55 16.12
C ARG A 113 -24.54 -44.90 14.76
N GLY A 114 -24.91 -45.57 13.66
CA GLY A 114 -24.58 -45.10 12.31
C GLY A 114 -23.07 -45.05 12.06
N GLU A 115 -22.33 -46.04 12.57
CA GLU A 115 -20.86 -46.06 12.53
C GLU A 115 -20.32 -47.36 11.94
N VAL A 116 -19.14 -47.27 11.31
CA VAL A 116 -18.34 -48.40 10.86
C VAL A 116 -16.97 -48.38 11.54
N ARG A 117 -16.40 -49.56 11.78
CA ARG A 117 -15.06 -49.72 12.34
C ARG A 117 -14.08 -50.07 11.23
N VAL A 118 -13.09 -49.22 10.99
CA VAL A 118 -12.08 -49.38 9.94
C VAL A 118 -10.74 -49.77 10.55
N ALA A 119 -10.08 -50.79 10.01
CA ALA A 119 -8.81 -51.32 10.51
C ALA A 119 -7.65 -50.33 10.34
N TRP A 120 -6.75 -50.23 11.33
CA TRP A 120 -5.52 -49.41 11.28
C TRP A 120 -4.31 -50.17 10.74
N ASP A 121 -4.40 -51.50 10.68
CA ASP A 121 -3.32 -52.40 10.28
C ASP A 121 -3.88 -53.65 9.59
N ASP A 122 -3.01 -54.35 8.87
CA ASP A 122 -3.33 -55.58 8.13
C ASP A 122 -3.69 -56.77 9.04
N THR A 123 -3.56 -56.63 10.37
CA THR A 123 -3.93 -57.69 11.30
C THR A 123 -5.44 -57.75 11.54
N LEU A 124 -6.19 -56.72 11.10
CA LEU A 124 -7.64 -56.55 11.27
C LEU A 124 -8.11 -56.57 12.74
N LYS A 125 -7.18 -56.53 13.71
CA LYS A 125 -7.47 -56.57 15.15
C LYS A 125 -7.65 -55.18 15.75
N LYS A 126 -6.97 -54.17 15.20
CA LYS A 126 -7.04 -52.77 15.64
C LYS A 126 -7.82 -51.96 14.61
N GLY A 127 -8.84 -51.23 15.06
CA GLY A 127 -9.71 -50.43 14.20
C GLY A 127 -10.39 -49.30 14.96
N GLY A 128 -10.56 -48.15 14.32
CA GLY A 128 -11.24 -46.97 14.85
C GLY A 128 -12.70 -46.93 14.38
N TRP A 129 -13.60 -46.37 15.18
CA TRP A 129 -15.01 -46.17 14.80
C TRP A 129 -15.17 -44.81 14.12
N PHE A 130 -15.89 -44.80 13.01
CA PHE A 130 -16.12 -43.64 12.16
C PHE A 130 -17.60 -43.55 11.82
N ASN A 131 -18.13 -42.32 11.80
CA ASN A 131 -19.48 -42.08 11.30
C ASN A 131 -19.54 -42.39 9.80
N VAL A 132 -20.65 -42.98 9.34
CA VAL A 132 -20.83 -43.35 7.92
C VAL A 132 -20.65 -42.18 6.95
N GLY A 133 -20.93 -40.94 7.37
CA GLY A 133 -20.71 -39.74 6.56
C GLY A 133 -19.23 -39.45 6.23
N ALA A 134 -18.31 -39.97 7.04
CA ALA A 134 -16.87 -39.80 6.90
C ALA A 134 -16.19 -40.92 6.09
N ILE A 135 -16.97 -41.82 5.46
CA ILE A 135 -16.48 -43.02 4.78
C ILE A 135 -16.73 -42.92 3.28
N TYR A 136 -15.66 -43.10 2.52
CA TYR A 136 -15.63 -42.98 1.06
C TYR A 136 -15.18 -44.30 0.42
N PRO A 137 -15.68 -44.65 -0.78
CA PRO A 137 -15.29 -45.87 -1.48
C PRO A 137 -13.82 -45.80 -1.91
N ALA A 138 -13.05 -46.85 -1.64
CA ALA A 138 -11.64 -46.95 -2.05
C ALA A 138 -11.41 -48.11 -3.05
N LEU A 139 -10.40 -47.95 -3.91
CA LEU A 139 -9.91 -49.01 -4.79
C LEU A 139 -9.29 -50.13 -3.95
N GLU A 140 -9.62 -51.39 -4.26
CA GLU A 140 -8.95 -52.52 -3.60
C GLU A 140 -7.47 -52.55 -4.00
N PRO A 141 -6.54 -52.70 -3.03
CA PRO A 141 -5.13 -52.89 -3.35
C PRO A 141 -4.97 -54.16 -4.19
N ALA A 142 -4.13 -54.10 -5.23
CA ALA A 142 -3.82 -55.27 -6.05
C ALA A 142 -3.34 -56.43 -5.16
N PRO A 143 -3.79 -57.68 -5.38
CA PRO A 143 -3.43 -58.81 -4.53
C PRO A 143 -1.91 -58.96 -4.47
N GLY A 144 -1.35 -58.92 -3.25
CA GLY A 144 0.07 -59.16 -3.02
C GLY A 144 0.46 -60.58 -3.49
N ASN A 145 1.62 -60.69 -4.14
CA ASN A 145 2.13 -61.95 -4.67
C ASN A 145 2.09 -63.08 -3.62
N PRO A 146 1.61 -64.29 -3.97
CA PRO A 146 1.54 -65.41 -3.04
C PRO A 146 2.94 -65.84 -2.58
N ARG A 147 3.09 -66.02 -1.26
CA ARG A 147 4.27 -66.56 -0.57
C ARG A 147 4.49 -68.01 -0.98
N ASN A 148 5.32 -68.27 -2.00
CA ASN A 148 6.25 -69.41 -2.12
C ASN A 148 6.84 -69.52 -3.52
N GLU A 149 7.61 -68.51 -3.92
CA GLU A 149 8.55 -68.67 -5.03
C GLU A 149 9.93 -68.25 -4.52
N LYS A 150 10.94 -69.12 -4.67
CA LYS A 150 12.33 -68.72 -4.50
C LYS A 150 12.59 -67.65 -5.58
N PRO A 151 13.02 -66.42 -5.21
CA PRO A 151 13.29 -65.40 -6.21
C PRO A 151 14.39 -65.91 -7.14
N LEU A 152 14.29 -65.60 -8.44
CA LEU A 152 15.27 -66.01 -9.45
C LEU A 152 16.70 -65.66 -9.02
N SER A 153 16.88 -64.56 -8.28
CA SER A 153 18.16 -64.15 -7.68
C SER A 153 18.75 -65.20 -6.75
N ALA A 154 17.94 -65.86 -5.91
CA ALA A 154 18.42 -66.91 -5.01
C ALA A 154 18.81 -68.19 -5.78
N ILE A 155 18.14 -68.50 -6.90
CA ILE A 155 18.49 -69.62 -7.78
C ILE A 155 19.79 -69.32 -8.54
N VAL A 156 19.97 -68.06 -8.96
CA VAL A 156 21.19 -67.59 -9.65
C VAL A 156 22.39 -67.54 -8.70
N GLU A 157 22.21 -67.14 -7.43
CA GLU A 157 23.27 -67.21 -6.41
C GLU A 157 23.68 -68.66 -6.12
N GLU A 158 22.71 -69.59 -6.02
CA GLU A 158 22.95 -71.02 -5.83
C GLU A 158 23.76 -71.61 -7.03
N LEU A 159 23.39 -71.26 -8.26
CA LEU A 159 24.10 -71.65 -9.49
C LEU A 159 25.49 -71.00 -9.65
N ASN A 160 25.65 -69.75 -9.25
CA ASN A 160 26.94 -69.05 -9.30
C ASN A 160 27.93 -69.60 -8.26
N ALA A 161 27.43 -70.07 -7.11
CA ALA A 161 28.25 -70.76 -6.12
C ALA A 161 28.67 -72.16 -6.60
N GLU A 162 27.79 -72.90 -7.27
CA GLU A 162 28.08 -74.24 -7.82
C GLU A 162 29.09 -74.21 -8.99
N ASN A 163 29.18 -73.09 -9.74
CA ASN A 163 30.02 -72.96 -10.92
C ASN A 163 31.22 -72.00 -10.76
N ALA A 164 31.58 -71.63 -9.53
CA ALA A 164 32.69 -70.71 -9.29
C ALA A 164 34.05 -71.32 -9.70
N PRO A 165 34.89 -70.59 -10.47
CA PRO A 165 36.24 -71.06 -10.80
C PRO A 165 37.16 -71.10 -9.56
N PRO A 166 38.29 -71.84 -9.60
CA PRO A 166 39.21 -71.93 -8.47
C PRO A 166 39.79 -70.55 -8.12
N GLY A 167 39.33 -69.98 -7.00
CA GLY A 167 39.66 -68.61 -6.57
C GLY A 167 38.44 -67.71 -6.31
N GLY A 168 37.24 -68.15 -6.67
CA GLY A 168 36.02 -67.35 -6.58
C GLY A 168 35.87 -66.38 -7.75
N TRP A 169 34.74 -65.66 -7.80
CA TRP A 169 34.49 -64.60 -8.77
C TRP A 169 35.25 -63.33 -8.39
N ASP A 170 35.96 -62.70 -9.34
CA ASP A 170 36.64 -61.40 -9.17
C ASP A 170 35.64 -60.24 -9.43
N ASP A 171 35.94 -59.01 -8.99
CA ASP A 171 35.14 -57.81 -9.28
C ASP A 171 35.00 -57.55 -10.80
N ARG A 172 35.87 -58.18 -11.59
CA ARG A 172 35.86 -58.15 -13.06
C ARG A 172 34.80 -59.08 -13.69
N ASP A 173 34.28 -60.03 -12.91
CA ASP A 173 33.30 -61.02 -13.32
C ASP A 173 31.85 -60.62 -12.95
N GLN A 174 31.66 -59.54 -12.18
CA GLN A 174 30.34 -58.96 -11.95
C GLN A 174 29.83 -58.28 -13.23
N VAL A 175 28.60 -58.61 -13.63
CA VAL A 175 27.86 -57.77 -14.59
C VAL A 175 27.55 -56.46 -13.86
N PRO A 176 28.14 -55.31 -14.25
CA PRO A 176 27.85 -54.06 -13.58
C PRO A 176 26.37 -53.74 -13.76
N GLU A 177 25.68 -53.37 -12.68
CA GLU A 177 24.29 -52.93 -12.81
C GLU A 177 24.20 -51.78 -13.83
N PRO A 178 23.30 -51.87 -14.83
CA PRO A 178 23.18 -50.84 -15.84
C PRO A 178 22.68 -49.54 -15.18
N TYR A 179 23.26 -48.42 -15.61
CA TYR A 179 22.82 -47.10 -15.19
C TYR A 179 21.36 -46.89 -15.60
N THR A 180 20.48 -46.48 -14.69
CA THR A 180 19.04 -46.34 -15.00
C THR A 180 18.60 -44.88 -15.19
N PHE A 181 17.46 -44.65 -15.83
CA PHE A 181 16.91 -43.30 -15.95
C PHE A 181 16.48 -42.73 -14.58
N ALA A 182 16.11 -43.59 -13.63
CA ALA A 182 15.80 -43.19 -12.26
C ALA A 182 17.01 -42.56 -11.54
N GLU A 183 18.19 -43.16 -11.66
CA GLU A 183 19.43 -42.61 -11.11
C GLU A 183 19.75 -41.22 -11.69
N PHE A 184 19.56 -41.03 -12.99
CA PHE A 184 19.72 -39.71 -13.61
C PHE A 184 18.73 -38.68 -13.07
N LYS A 185 17.46 -39.07 -12.82
CA LYS A 185 16.49 -38.16 -12.19
C LYS A 185 16.93 -37.74 -10.80
N GLU A 186 17.48 -38.64 -9.99
CA GLU A 186 18.01 -38.29 -8.67
C GLU A 186 19.25 -37.39 -8.75
N LEU A 187 20.18 -37.67 -9.66
CA LEU A 187 21.34 -36.80 -9.91
C LEU A 187 20.90 -35.40 -10.39
N TRP A 188 19.89 -35.33 -11.25
CA TRP A 188 19.31 -34.07 -11.72
C TRP A 188 18.67 -33.26 -10.59
N LYS A 189 17.95 -33.93 -9.67
CA LYS A 189 17.38 -33.29 -8.46
C LYS A 189 18.46 -32.69 -7.56
N ARG A 190 19.63 -33.34 -7.48
CA ARG A 190 20.81 -32.86 -6.74
C ARG A 190 21.61 -31.78 -7.48
N GLY A 191 21.16 -31.35 -8.67
CA GLY A 191 21.81 -30.30 -9.45
C GLY A 191 23.00 -30.79 -10.27
N LEU A 192 23.01 -32.06 -10.69
CA LEU A 192 24.05 -32.67 -11.52
C LEU A 192 25.46 -32.64 -10.88
N ARG A 193 25.51 -32.69 -9.56
CA ARG A 193 26.77 -32.72 -8.79
C ARG A 193 26.92 -34.07 -8.11
N HIS A 194 28.08 -34.68 -8.30
CA HIS A 194 28.50 -35.90 -7.59
C HIS A 194 29.23 -35.55 -6.29
N GLU A 195 29.26 -36.49 -5.36
CA GLU A 195 29.89 -36.30 -4.04
C GLU A 195 31.41 -36.28 -4.16
N SER A 196 31.98 -36.99 -5.15
CA SER A 196 33.41 -37.00 -5.41
C SER A 196 33.75 -37.11 -6.90
N PHE A 197 34.98 -36.75 -7.27
CA PHE A 197 35.50 -36.98 -8.62
C PHE A 197 35.56 -38.46 -9.00
N ALA A 198 35.84 -39.34 -8.02
CA ALA A 198 35.84 -40.79 -8.24
C ALA A 198 34.45 -41.28 -8.63
N GLU A 199 33.42 -40.81 -7.93
CA GLU A 199 32.02 -41.10 -8.26
C GLU A 199 31.63 -40.51 -9.63
N TYR A 200 31.97 -39.25 -9.92
CA TYR A 200 31.74 -38.61 -11.23
C TYR A 200 32.31 -39.46 -12.38
N ARG A 201 33.52 -39.99 -12.22
CA ARG A 201 34.14 -40.87 -13.21
C ARG A 201 33.46 -42.23 -13.31
N SER A 202 33.24 -42.92 -12.19
CA SER A 202 32.67 -44.27 -12.20
C SER A 202 31.23 -44.29 -12.74
N THR A 203 30.43 -43.28 -12.38
CA THR A 203 29.05 -43.10 -12.86
C THR A 203 29.00 -42.76 -14.34
N PHE A 204 29.90 -41.90 -14.83
CA PHE A 204 30.01 -41.63 -16.27
C PHE A 204 30.39 -42.88 -17.08
N GLU A 205 31.39 -43.64 -16.60
CA GLU A 205 31.83 -44.86 -17.27
C GLU A 205 30.72 -45.92 -17.28
N ARG A 206 29.91 -46.01 -16.22
CA ARG A 206 28.72 -46.88 -16.16
C ARG A 206 27.64 -46.43 -17.14
N LEU A 207 27.30 -45.13 -17.18
CA LEU A 207 26.37 -44.55 -18.15
C LEU A 207 26.83 -44.77 -19.60
N ALA A 208 28.12 -44.64 -19.86
CA ALA A 208 28.72 -44.84 -21.17
C ALA A 208 28.63 -46.30 -21.68
N ARG A 209 28.60 -47.27 -20.77
CA ARG A 209 28.44 -48.71 -21.06
C ARG A 209 26.97 -49.13 -21.18
N SER A 210 26.07 -48.47 -20.46
CA SER A 210 24.64 -48.85 -20.35
C SER A 210 23.74 -48.30 -21.48
N ARG A 211 24.30 -48.04 -22.67
CA ARG A 211 23.58 -47.32 -23.74
C ARG A 211 22.33 -48.05 -24.18
N ASP A 212 22.49 -49.33 -24.50
CA ASP A 212 21.45 -50.12 -25.16
C ASP A 212 20.36 -50.49 -24.13
N GLU A 213 20.73 -50.78 -22.88
CA GLU A 213 19.80 -50.98 -21.78
C GLU A 213 18.98 -49.73 -21.48
N LEU A 214 19.60 -48.53 -21.42
CA LEU A 214 18.89 -47.27 -21.17
C LEU A 214 17.92 -46.89 -22.29
N VAL A 215 18.32 -47.08 -23.54
CA VAL A 215 17.43 -46.79 -24.68
C VAL A 215 16.23 -47.75 -24.66
N ALA A 216 16.45 -49.03 -24.33
CA ALA A 216 15.38 -50.01 -24.17
C ALA A 216 14.46 -49.70 -22.96
N GLU A 217 15.04 -49.29 -21.82
CA GLU A 217 14.31 -48.83 -20.63
C GLU A 217 13.39 -47.64 -20.98
N LEU A 218 13.93 -46.62 -21.63
CA LEU A 218 13.17 -45.42 -22.03
C LEU A 218 12.06 -45.75 -23.04
N GLN A 219 12.33 -46.64 -23.99
CA GLN A 219 11.34 -47.05 -24.99
C GLN A 219 10.22 -47.89 -24.41
N SER A 220 10.50 -48.77 -23.45
CA SER A 220 9.49 -49.64 -22.83
C SER A 220 8.70 -48.90 -21.74
N GLY A 221 9.37 -48.08 -20.92
CA GLY A 221 8.77 -47.39 -19.78
C GLY A 221 7.95 -46.15 -20.12
N TYR A 222 8.15 -45.52 -21.29
CA TYR A 222 7.49 -44.26 -21.64
C TYR A 222 6.80 -44.28 -23.01
N ALA A 223 5.62 -43.67 -23.09
CA ALA A 223 4.92 -43.41 -24.35
C ALA A 223 5.64 -42.33 -25.19
N ALA A 224 5.49 -42.38 -26.52
CA ALA A 224 6.17 -41.46 -27.44
C ALA A 224 5.94 -39.96 -27.14
N PRO A 225 4.73 -39.48 -26.76
CA PRO A 225 4.53 -38.09 -26.38
C PRO A 225 5.33 -37.69 -25.12
N LYS A 226 5.43 -38.59 -24.14
CA LYS A 226 6.15 -38.34 -22.88
C LYS A 226 7.66 -38.26 -23.11
N LEU A 227 8.24 -39.17 -23.90
CA LEU A 227 9.65 -39.09 -24.30
C LEU A 227 9.98 -37.80 -25.07
N LYS A 228 9.07 -37.33 -25.92
CA LYS A 228 9.22 -36.07 -26.64
C LYS A 228 9.24 -34.86 -25.70
N THR A 229 8.39 -34.85 -24.67
CA THR A 229 8.41 -33.81 -23.63
C THR A 229 9.71 -33.86 -22.83
N ILE A 230 10.13 -35.05 -22.39
CA ILE A 230 11.38 -35.24 -21.65
C ILE A 230 12.59 -34.75 -22.46
N ALA A 231 12.70 -35.16 -23.73
CA ALA A 231 13.78 -34.72 -24.61
C ALA A 231 13.77 -33.19 -24.82
N ALA A 232 12.60 -32.58 -24.98
CA ALA A 232 12.46 -31.12 -25.12
C ALA A 232 12.84 -30.36 -23.84
N ASN A 233 12.53 -30.91 -22.67
CA ASN A 233 12.90 -30.35 -21.37
C ASN A 233 14.41 -30.42 -21.13
N LEU A 234 15.05 -31.50 -21.58
CA LEU A 234 16.51 -31.65 -21.62
C LEU A 234 17.20 -30.82 -22.73
N GLY A 235 16.45 -29.98 -23.45
CA GLY A 235 17.00 -29.04 -24.43
C GLY A 235 17.32 -29.65 -25.79
N ASP A 236 16.63 -30.72 -26.20
CA ASP A 236 16.64 -31.21 -27.57
C ASP A 236 15.62 -30.44 -28.43
N TRP A 237 16.13 -29.59 -29.34
CA TRP A 237 15.33 -28.78 -30.26
C TRP A 237 14.65 -29.60 -31.37
N SER A 238 15.17 -30.80 -31.64
CA SER A 238 14.63 -31.74 -32.64
C SER A 238 13.56 -32.68 -32.09
N ALA A 239 13.35 -32.68 -30.77
CA ALA A 239 12.43 -33.59 -30.07
C ALA A 239 11.02 -33.65 -30.67
N LYS A 240 10.54 -32.52 -31.22
CA LYS A 240 9.21 -32.45 -31.84
C LYS A 240 9.07 -33.24 -33.14
N ARG A 241 10.18 -33.46 -33.87
CA ARG A 241 10.26 -34.09 -35.19
C ARG A 241 10.82 -35.51 -35.16
N ASN A 242 11.43 -35.91 -34.04
CA ASN A 242 12.07 -37.21 -33.86
C ASN A 242 11.08 -38.35 -33.61
N THR A 243 11.44 -39.56 -34.03
CA THR A 243 10.72 -40.80 -33.68
C THR A 243 10.87 -41.15 -32.19
N LYS A 244 10.09 -42.11 -31.70
CA LYS A 244 10.19 -42.61 -30.32
C LYS A 244 11.61 -43.07 -29.98
N GLN A 245 12.26 -43.80 -30.89
CA GLN A 245 13.64 -44.25 -30.76
C GLN A 245 14.63 -43.08 -30.77
N GLN A 246 14.50 -42.16 -31.72
CA GLN A 246 15.39 -41.00 -31.83
C GLN A 246 15.29 -40.09 -30.59
N ASN A 247 14.12 -39.97 -29.97
CA ASN A 247 13.96 -39.26 -28.70
C ASN A 247 14.63 -39.99 -27.53
N ALA A 248 14.52 -41.32 -27.44
CA ALA A 248 15.22 -42.11 -26.42
C ALA A 248 16.76 -41.98 -26.57
N GLU A 249 17.29 -42.09 -27.80
CA GLU A 249 18.71 -41.87 -28.08
C GLU A 249 19.13 -40.41 -27.82
N GLY A 250 18.26 -39.44 -28.09
CA GLY A 250 18.48 -38.02 -27.80
C GLY A 250 18.59 -37.75 -26.31
N ILE A 251 17.71 -38.35 -25.50
CA ILE A 251 17.77 -38.29 -24.02
C ILE A 251 19.10 -38.85 -23.52
N TYR A 252 19.51 -40.03 -24.02
CA TYR A 252 20.81 -40.61 -23.67
C TYR A 252 21.99 -39.65 -23.99
N ARG A 253 22.00 -39.03 -25.17
CA ARG A 253 23.03 -38.03 -25.53
C ARG A 253 23.02 -36.83 -24.58
N LYS A 254 21.85 -36.39 -24.13
CA LYS A 254 21.73 -35.29 -23.15
C LYS A 254 22.19 -35.70 -21.75
N MET A 255 21.94 -36.95 -21.34
CA MET A 255 22.48 -37.49 -20.10
C MET A 255 24.02 -37.49 -20.14
N LEU A 256 24.64 -37.95 -21.23
CA LEU A 256 26.09 -37.86 -21.40
C LEU A 256 26.61 -36.42 -21.37
N ALA A 257 25.92 -35.51 -22.07
CA ALA A 257 26.29 -34.09 -22.11
C ALA A 257 26.23 -33.41 -20.73
N SER A 258 25.43 -33.92 -19.79
CA SER A 258 25.33 -33.38 -18.42
C SER A 258 26.64 -33.48 -17.62
N TYR A 259 27.55 -34.37 -18.04
CA TYR A 259 28.87 -34.54 -17.42
C TYR A 259 29.93 -33.58 -17.97
N LEU A 260 29.62 -32.79 -19.00
CA LEU A 260 30.54 -31.78 -19.55
C LEU A 260 30.58 -30.55 -18.64
N LEU A 261 31.71 -30.30 -17.98
CA LEU A 261 31.88 -29.15 -17.07
C LEU A 261 31.65 -27.79 -17.77
N ASP A 262 32.06 -27.65 -19.04
CA ASP A 262 31.86 -26.42 -19.83
C ASP A 262 30.61 -26.46 -20.74
N GLY A 263 29.82 -27.53 -20.64
CA GLY A 263 28.55 -27.70 -21.35
C GLY A 263 28.64 -27.80 -22.88
N SER A 264 29.83 -27.91 -23.46
CA SER A 264 30.02 -27.95 -24.92
C SER A 264 31.07 -28.97 -25.33
N VAL A 265 30.99 -29.46 -26.57
CA VAL A 265 32.00 -30.37 -27.15
C VAL A 265 32.15 -30.06 -28.62
N SER A 266 33.39 -30.07 -29.11
CA SER A 266 33.72 -29.97 -30.53
C SER A 266 34.17 -31.35 -31.01
N PHE A 267 33.71 -31.78 -32.18
CA PHE A 267 34.02 -33.11 -32.75
C PHE A 267 34.32 -32.99 -34.24
N GLY A 268 35.21 -33.85 -34.74
CA GLY A 268 35.71 -33.82 -36.12
C GLY A 268 34.73 -34.39 -37.16
N MET A 269 34.98 -34.13 -38.45
CA MET A 269 34.21 -34.73 -39.55
C MET A 269 34.45 -36.24 -39.59
N GLY A 270 33.45 -37.04 -39.19
CA GLY A 270 33.52 -38.50 -39.12
C GLY A 270 33.56 -39.08 -37.70
N GLU A 271 33.67 -38.25 -36.67
CA GLU A 271 33.64 -38.66 -35.25
C GLU A 271 32.20 -38.64 -34.70
N SER A 272 31.82 -39.64 -33.91
CA SER A 272 30.52 -39.67 -33.24
C SER A 272 30.48 -38.68 -32.07
N TYR A 273 29.38 -37.93 -31.94
CA TYR A 273 29.16 -37.01 -30.80
C TYR A 273 29.38 -37.70 -29.44
N VAL A 274 28.94 -38.96 -29.31
CA VAL A 274 29.08 -39.74 -28.07
C VAL A 274 30.56 -39.99 -27.75
N ASP A 275 31.39 -40.28 -28.74
CA ASP A 275 32.81 -40.57 -28.55
C ASP A 275 33.58 -39.30 -28.19
N ALA A 276 33.24 -38.17 -28.79
CA ALA A 276 33.81 -36.87 -28.44
C ALA A 276 33.46 -36.44 -27.00
N VAL A 277 32.22 -36.67 -26.55
CA VAL A 277 31.82 -36.42 -25.15
C VAL A 277 32.60 -37.35 -24.21
N LYS A 278 32.72 -38.64 -24.53
CA LYS A 278 33.51 -39.61 -23.76
C LYS A 278 34.96 -39.18 -23.62
N ALA A 279 35.62 -38.83 -24.72
CA ALA A 279 37.00 -38.37 -24.71
C ALA A 279 37.19 -37.14 -23.82
N LYS A 280 36.28 -36.16 -23.93
CA LYS A 280 36.36 -34.91 -23.16
C LYS A 280 36.11 -35.10 -21.67
N VAL A 281 35.10 -35.88 -21.28
CA VAL A 281 34.79 -36.16 -19.88
C VAL A 281 35.90 -36.98 -19.21
N LEU A 282 36.44 -37.99 -19.90
CA LEU A 282 37.54 -38.81 -19.37
C LEU A 282 38.87 -38.06 -19.25
N ALA A 283 39.05 -36.98 -20.00
CA ALA A 283 40.21 -36.09 -19.92
C ALA A 283 40.13 -35.09 -18.76
N VAL A 284 38.98 -34.93 -18.10
CA VAL A 284 38.83 -34.04 -16.93
C VAL A 284 39.69 -34.56 -15.80
N THR A 285 40.50 -33.67 -15.22
CA THR A 285 41.30 -33.97 -14.02
C THR A 285 40.55 -33.60 -12.74
N GLN A 286 40.93 -34.21 -11.60
CA GLN A 286 40.38 -33.85 -10.29
C GLN A 286 40.53 -32.35 -9.99
N GLN A 287 41.66 -31.74 -10.38
CA GLN A 287 41.89 -30.31 -10.17
C GLN A 287 40.89 -29.45 -10.97
N GLN A 288 40.63 -29.79 -12.24
CA GLN A 288 39.66 -29.09 -13.08
C GLN A 288 38.22 -29.26 -12.56
N TRP A 289 37.88 -30.46 -12.09
CA TRP A 289 36.58 -30.74 -11.48
C TRP A 289 36.37 -29.93 -10.20
N ASN A 290 37.34 -29.93 -9.29
CA ASN A 290 37.30 -29.15 -8.06
C ASN A 290 37.18 -27.64 -8.37
N ALA A 291 37.96 -27.13 -9.33
CA ALA A 291 37.92 -25.72 -9.73
C ALA A 291 36.55 -25.32 -10.31
N HIS A 292 35.96 -26.16 -11.16
CA HIS A 292 34.64 -25.91 -11.74
C HIS A 292 33.56 -25.80 -10.66
N TYR A 293 33.47 -26.78 -9.76
CA TYR A 293 32.43 -26.75 -8.71
C TYR A 293 32.69 -25.67 -7.64
N ALA A 294 33.95 -25.30 -7.39
CA ALA A 294 34.27 -24.14 -6.56
C ALA A 294 33.76 -22.83 -7.20
N GLU A 295 33.90 -22.67 -8.52
CA GLU A 295 33.36 -21.51 -9.26
C GLU A 295 31.81 -21.51 -9.25
N VAL A 296 31.18 -22.68 -9.41
CA VAL A 296 29.72 -22.84 -9.34
C VAL A 296 29.20 -22.51 -7.93
N ASP A 297 29.86 -23.01 -6.89
CA ASP A 297 29.50 -22.73 -5.49
C ASP A 297 29.67 -21.25 -5.16
N ALA A 298 30.76 -20.62 -5.63
CA ALA A 298 30.97 -19.18 -5.47
C ALA A 298 29.87 -18.36 -6.15
N LYS A 299 29.50 -18.68 -7.40
CA LYS A 299 28.38 -18.02 -8.10
C LYS A 299 27.03 -18.26 -7.44
N ARG A 300 26.81 -19.46 -6.90
CA ARG A 300 25.58 -19.79 -6.16
C ARG A 300 25.50 -19.00 -4.85
N ALA A 301 26.61 -18.89 -4.12
CA ALA A 301 26.71 -18.10 -2.91
C ALA A 301 26.52 -16.60 -3.19
N GLU A 302 27.15 -16.05 -4.23
CA GLU A 302 26.94 -14.66 -4.68
C GLU A 302 25.45 -14.40 -4.98
N ARG A 303 24.80 -15.32 -5.73
CA ARG A 303 23.38 -15.21 -6.04
C ARG A 303 22.49 -15.34 -4.80
N GLN A 304 22.82 -16.22 -3.87
CA GLN A 304 22.08 -16.39 -2.61
C GLN A 304 22.17 -15.10 -1.79
N GLN A 305 23.38 -14.56 -1.63
CA GLN A 305 23.62 -13.31 -0.91
C GLN A 305 22.86 -12.14 -1.55
N ALA A 306 22.87 -12.03 -2.89
CA ALA A 306 22.11 -11.01 -3.61
C ALA A 306 20.58 -11.11 -3.40
N VAL A 307 20.05 -12.31 -3.12
CA VAL A 307 18.62 -12.57 -2.86
C VAL A 307 18.25 -12.45 -1.37
N GLU A 308 19.23 -12.53 -0.48
CA GLU A 308 19.03 -12.33 0.96
C GLU A 308 19.16 -10.85 1.33
N ASP A 309 20.20 -10.18 0.85
CA ASP A 309 20.49 -8.77 1.15
C ASP A 309 20.88 -7.98 -0.12
N PRO A 310 19.91 -7.61 -0.97
CA PRO A 310 20.19 -6.93 -2.24
C PRO A 310 20.78 -5.53 -2.04
N GLN A 311 21.96 -5.27 -2.62
CA GLN A 311 22.68 -4.01 -2.43
C GLN A 311 22.54 -3.03 -3.60
N ASP A 312 22.53 -3.56 -4.83
CA ASP A 312 22.52 -2.78 -6.06
C ASP A 312 21.36 -3.17 -7.02
N LEU A 313 21.23 -2.47 -8.15
CA LEU A 313 20.17 -2.74 -9.12
C LEU A 313 20.23 -4.14 -9.74
N ARG A 314 21.42 -4.77 -9.82
CA ARG A 314 21.58 -6.14 -10.31
C ARG A 314 21.06 -7.12 -9.26
N ASP A 315 21.40 -6.92 -8.00
CA ASP A 315 20.96 -7.76 -6.90
C ASP A 315 19.45 -7.68 -6.70
N PHE A 316 18.88 -6.46 -6.71
CA PHE A 316 17.42 -6.27 -6.64
C PHE A 316 16.70 -6.96 -7.79
N ARG A 317 17.28 -6.97 -9.00
CA ARG A 317 16.71 -7.71 -10.12
C ARG A 317 16.72 -9.22 -9.87
N LEU A 318 17.82 -9.76 -9.33
CA LEU A 318 17.90 -11.18 -8.95
C LEU A 318 16.89 -11.54 -7.85
N PHE A 319 16.73 -10.67 -6.85
CA PHE A 319 15.72 -10.80 -5.80
C PHE A 319 14.31 -10.85 -6.38
N ILE A 320 13.95 -9.88 -7.23
CA ILE A 320 12.61 -9.77 -7.82
C ILE A 320 12.32 -10.98 -8.73
N ASP A 321 13.31 -11.42 -9.52
CA ASP A 321 13.18 -12.62 -10.36
C ASP A 321 12.98 -13.90 -9.52
N ALA A 322 13.51 -13.95 -8.28
CA ALA A 322 13.43 -15.12 -7.40
C ALA A 322 12.20 -15.13 -6.48
N LYS A 323 11.87 -14.00 -5.85
CA LYS A 323 10.83 -13.87 -4.80
C LYS A 323 9.66 -12.96 -5.19
N GLY A 324 9.80 -12.16 -6.25
CA GLY A 324 8.83 -11.14 -6.65
C GLY A 324 8.98 -9.81 -5.89
N GLU A 325 8.46 -8.73 -6.46
CA GLU A 325 8.53 -7.37 -5.89
C GLU A 325 7.77 -7.24 -4.56
N ALA A 326 6.65 -7.96 -4.41
CA ALA A 326 5.83 -7.92 -3.20
C ALA A 326 6.57 -8.45 -1.95
N ALA A 327 7.60 -9.28 -2.14
CA ALA A 327 8.39 -9.86 -1.06
C ALA A 327 9.47 -8.91 -0.49
N LEU A 328 9.70 -7.75 -1.12
CA LEU A 328 10.64 -6.74 -0.60
C LEU A 328 10.16 -6.21 0.76
N THR A 329 11.07 -6.00 1.70
CA THR A 329 10.78 -5.24 2.93
C THR A 329 10.61 -3.74 2.62
N ASN A 330 10.10 -2.96 3.56
CA ASN A 330 9.94 -1.51 3.36
C ASN A 330 11.30 -0.80 3.19
N GLU A 331 12.32 -1.22 3.93
CA GLU A 331 13.69 -0.73 3.80
C GLU A 331 14.32 -1.11 2.45
N GLN A 332 14.18 -2.38 2.03
CA GLN A 332 14.64 -2.85 0.72
C GLN A 332 13.96 -2.09 -0.42
N MET A 333 12.65 -1.84 -0.31
CA MET A 333 11.89 -1.03 -1.26
C MET A 333 12.39 0.42 -1.32
N ALA A 334 12.68 1.04 -0.16
CA ALA A 334 13.21 2.39 -0.10
C ALA A 334 14.59 2.51 -0.76
N ARG A 335 15.46 1.52 -0.53
CA ARG A 335 16.77 1.44 -1.20
C ARG A 335 16.64 1.24 -2.70
N TRP A 336 15.77 0.33 -3.13
CA TRP A 336 15.50 0.10 -4.54
C TRP A 336 14.98 1.36 -5.26
N ASP A 337 14.05 2.08 -4.62
CA ASP A 337 13.54 3.36 -5.12
C ASP A 337 14.64 4.41 -5.23
N SER A 338 15.48 4.54 -4.20
CA SER A 338 16.58 5.51 -4.16
C SER A 338 17.62 5.23 -5.26
N LEU A 339 17.97 3.96 -5.49
CA LEU A 339 18.90 3.56 -6.56
C LEU A 339 18.35 3.91 -7.95
N HIS A 340 17.06 3.66 -8.19
CA HIS A 340 16.42 4.03 -9.45
C HIS A 340 16.31 5.55 -9.62
N ALA A 341 15.97 6.28 -8.55
CA ALA A 341 15.89 7.73 -8.57
C ALA A 341 17.27 8.37 -8.80
N ASP A 342 18.32 7.85 -8.17
CA ASP A 342 19.69 8.32 -8.37
C ASP A 342 20.19 8.03 -9.79
N LEU A 343 19.85 6.86 -10.36
CA LEU A 343 20.14 6.56 -11.76
C LEU A 343 19.40 7.51 -12.71
N ALA A 344 18.13 7.82 -12.44
CA ALA A 344 17.35 8.76 -13.25
C ALA A 344 17.93 10.18 -13.17
N ARG A 345 18.30 10.65 -11.97
CA ARG A 345 19.01 11.92 -11.78
C ARG A 345 20.34 11.96 -12.53
N LYS A 346 21.13 10.88 -12.44
CA LYS A 346 22.40 10.77 -13.18
C LYS A 346 22.18 10.86 -14.70
N ARG A 347 21.21 10.12 -15.24
CA ARG A 347 20.85 10.20 -16.67
C ARG A 347 20.39 11.59 -17.09
N ARG A 348 19.66 12.32 -16.25
CA ARG A 348 19.27 13.72 -16.54
C ARG A 348 20.48 14.66 -16.51
N ALA A 349 21.44 14.42 -15.63
CA ALA A 349 22.68 15.19 -15.60
C ALA A 349 23.52 14.93 -16.86
N GLU A 350 23.64 13.66 -17.28
CA GLU A 350 24.34 13.24 -18.51
C GLU A 350 23.67 13.77 -19.78
N ASN A 351 22.34 13.71 -19.87
CA ASN A 351 21.54 14.25 -20.99
C ASN A 351 21.30 15.77 -20.86
N GLY A 352 21.84 16.41 -19.83
CA GLY A 352 21.68 17.83 -19.56
C GLY A 352 22.51 18.70 -20.51
N PRO A 353 22.52 20.03 -20.30
CA PRO A 353 23.43 20.91 -21.02
C PRO A 353 24.88 20.48 -20.77
N SER A 354 25.64 20.18 -21.83
CA SER A 354 27.07 19.83 -21.74
C SER A 354 27.84 20.86 -20.91
N SER A 355 28.71 20.40 -20.00
CA SER A 355 29.64 21.26 -19.27
C SER A 355 30.73 21.83 -20.17
N VAL A 356 31.03 21.16 -21.28
CA VAL A 356 32.02 21.61 -22.26
C VAL A 356 31.34 22.39 -23.38
N VAL A 357 31.83 23.60 -23.64
CA VAL A 357 31.53 24.39 -24.83
C VAL A 357 32.65 24.15 -25.84
N SER A 358 32.33 23.47 -26.94
CA SER A 358 33.33 23.21 -27.98
C SER A 358 33.81 24.52 -28.64
N ARG A 359 35.05 24.52 -29.11
CA ARG A 359 35.62 25.58 -29.95
C ARG A 359 34.74 25.93 -31.17
N PHE A 360 35.03 27.04 -31.82
CA PHE A 360 34.33 27.42 -33.05
C PHE A 360 34.62 26.43 -34.20
N GLU A 361 33.57 26.07 -34.94
CA GLU A 361 33.60 25.11 -36.05
C GLU A 361 33.78 25.81 -37.40
N SER A 362 33.29 27.03 -37.56
CA SER A 362 33.47 27.80 -38.79
C SER A 362 34.86 28.44 -38.88
N GLU A 363 35.54 28.25 -40.02
CA GLU A 363 36.87 28.85 -40.29
C GLU A 363 36.85 30.37 -40.08
N GLU A 364 35.79 31.04 -40.55
CA GLU A 364 35.60 32.48 -40.39
C GLU A 364 35.40 32.90 -38.92
N ALA A 365 34.85 32.05 -38.04
CA ALA A 365 34.75 32.38 -36.61
C ALA A 365 36.06 32.17 -35.85
N CYS A 366 36.93 31.27 -36.32
CA CYS A 366 38.27 31.03 -35.77
C CYS A 366 39.29 32.10 -36.15
N GLU A 367 39.10 32.79 -37.28
CA GLU A 367 40.02 33.84 -37.75
C GLU A 367 39.69 35.24 -37.21
N VAL A 368 38.61 35.39 -36.45
CA VAL A 368 38.17 36.69 -35.93
C VAL A 368 39.01 37.14 -34.74
N SER A 369 39.53 38.36 -34.81
CA SER A 369 40.17 39.01 -33.66
C SER A 369 39.12 39.53 -32.67
N PHE A 370 39.24 39.15 -31.40
CA PHE A 370 38.42 39.68 -30.31
C PHE A 370 39.13 40.79 -29.53
N THR A 371 38.39 41.79 -29.07
CA THR A 371 38.89 42.80 -28.11
C THR A 371 37.92 42.92 -26.94
N ILE A 372 38.40 42.77 -25.71
CA ILE A 372 37.60 42.92 -24.50
C ILE A 372 37.66 44.37 -24.01
N LYS A 373 36.50 44.98 -23.77
CA LYS A 373 36.34 46.34 -23.27
C LYS A 373 35.47 46.35 -22.00
N GLU A 374 35.88 47.11 -20.99
CA GLU A 374 35.05 47.36 -19.80
C GLU A 374 33.92 48.34 -20.15
N GLY A 375 32.70 47.99 -19.74
CA GLY A 375 31.48 48.79 -19.86
C GLY A 375 30.65 48.73 -18.59
N PHE A 376 29.47 49.33 -18.62
CA PHE A 376 28.57 49.40 -17.46
C PHE A 376 27.12 49.13 -17.87
N HIS A 377 26.42 48.27 -17.13
CA HIS A 377 25.03 47.91 -17.39
C HIS A 377 24.08 48.72 -16.50
N GLU A 378 23.64 49.88 -16.98
CA GLU A 378 22.80 50.86 -16.25
C GLU A 378 21.59 50.23 -15.51
N LYS A 379 20.85 49.31 -16.15
CA LYS A 379 19.66 48.69 -15.52
C LYS A 379 19.95 47.67 -14.41
N ARG A 380 21.13 47.04 -14.42
CA ARG A 380 21.54 46.02 -13.43
C ARG A 380 22.53 46.58 -12.42
N ASP A 381 22.93 47.85 -12.61
CA ASP A 381 23.90 48.57 -11.80
C ASP A 381 25.18 47.77 -11.54
N CYS A 382 25.73 47.18 -12.61
CA CYS A 382 26.92 46.35 -12.51
C CYS A 382 27.89 46.57 -13.68
N LYS A 383 29.18 46.26 -13.42
CA LYS A 383 30.22 46.23 -14.45
C LYS A 383 29.89 45.17 -15.51
N LEU A 384 30.27 45.47 -16.75
CA LEU A 384 30.01 44.63 -17.91
C LEU A 384 31.28 44.52 -18.75
N TRP A 385 31.50 43.35 -19.35
CA TRP A 385 32.64 43.09 -20.23
C TRP A 385 32.13 42.85 -21.64
N ILE A 386 32.62 43.65 -22.60
CA ILE A 386 32.14 43.69 -23.99
C ILE A 386 33.24 43.15 -24.89
N VAL A 387 32.98 42.02 -25.54
CA VAL A 387 33.84 41.41 -26.55
C VAL A 387 33.42 41.93 -27.92
N GLN A 388 34.26 42.75 -28.54
CA GLN A 388 34.06 43.32 -29.87
C GLN A 388 34.79 42.49 -30.93
N LEU A 389 34.19 42.41 -32.12
CA LEU A 389 34.76 41.73 -33.29
C LEU A 389 35.57 42.75 -34.10
N GLY A 390 36.77 42.37 -34.54
CA GLY A 390 37.59 43.19 -35.44
C GLY A 390 36.97 43.36 -36.82
N ASP A 391 36.35 42.30 -37.36
CA ASP A 391 35.75 42.27 -38.70
C ASP A 391 34.28 41.83 -38.67
N ARG A 392 33.56 42.14 -39.75
CA ARG A 392 32.18 41.65 -39.93
C ARG A 392 32.20 40.19 -40.37
N VAL A 393 31.49 39.36 -39.63
CA VAL A 393 31.30 37.93 -39.91
C VAL A 393 30.01 37.65 -40.68
N GLU A 394 29.99 36.57 -41.44
CA GLU A 394 28.76 36.07 -42.06
C GLU A 394 27.70 35.63 -41.04
N LYS A 395 26.45 35.52 -41.52
CA LYS A 395 25.27 35.18 -40.71
C LYS A 395 25.38 33.81 -40.01
N ALA A 396 26.07 32.86 -40.62
CA ALA A 396 26.27 31.52 -40.06
C ALA A 396 27.24 31.58 -38.86
N ALA A 397 28.43 32.15 -39.05
CA ALA A 397 29.42 32.39 -38.00
C ALA A 397 28.86 33.24 -36.86
N TYR A 398 28.10 34.31 -37.16
CA TYR A 398 27.44 35.11 -36.12
C TYR A 398 26.44 34.30 -35.26
N ARG A 399 25.66 33.40 -35.87
CA ARG A 399 24.71 32.55 -35.12
C ARG A 399 25.45 31.57 -34.21
N GLU A 400 26.58 31.06 -34.67
CA GLU A 400 27.46 30.22 -33.88
C GLU A 400 28.05 30.99 -32.69
N LEU A 401 28.70 32.13 -32.93
CA LEU A 401 29.23 33.03 -31.90
C LEU A 401 28.16 33.40 -30.87
N LEU A 402 26.96 33.77 -31.32
CA LEU A 402 25.84 34.07 -30.43
C LEU A 402 25.37 32.86 -29.63
N GLY A 403 25.38 31.67 -30.23
CA GLY A 403 25.05 30.41 -29.57
C GLY A 403 26.03 30.11 -28.43
N LYS A 404 27.33 30.21 -28.70
CA LYS A 404 28.42 29.97 -27.75
C LYS A 404 28.47 31.04 -26.66
N ALA A 405 28.31 32.32 -27.02
CA ALA A 405 28.20 33.41 -26.04
C ALA A 405 27.02 33.18 -25.08
N LYS A 406 25.84 32.78 -25.58
CA LYS A 406 24.70 32.42 -24.74
C LYS A 406 24.95 31.21 -23.86
N GLN A 407 25.74 30.25 -24.32
CA GLN A 407 26.12 29.08 -23.53
C GLN A 407 27.00 29.44 -22.32
N LEU A 408 27.83 30.47 -22.45
CA LEU A 408 28.66 31.06 -21.39
C LEU A 408 27.94 32.19 -20.62
N GLY A 409 26.62 32.35 -20.80
CA GLY A 409 25.81 33.33 -20.07
C GLY A 409 25.84 34.76 -20.62
N GLY A 410 26.49 34.99 -21.76
CA GLY A 410 26.52 36.28 -22.46
C GLY A 410 25.36 36.48 -23.44
N TRP A 411 25.27 37.70 -23.98
CA TRP A 411 24.32 38.08 -25.02
C TRP A 411 24.95 39.09 -25.97
N TYR A 412 24.39 39.25 -27.17
CA TYR A 412 24.83 40.30 -28.08
C TYR A 412 23.98 41.56 -27.90
N SER A 413 24.61 42.74 -27.87
CA SER A 413 23.93 44.04 -27.84
C SER A 413 24.56 45.00 -28.83
N SER A 414 23.71 45.74 -29.55
CA SER A 414 24.11 46.80 -30.49
C SER A 414 23.50 48.17 -30.13
N PHE A 415 23.00 48.32 -28.89
CA PHE A 415 22.26 49.50 -28.45
C PHE A 415 23.10 50.79 -28.52
N LYS A 416 24.36 50.76 -28.06
CA LYS A 416 25.35 51.83 -28.28
C LYS A 416 26.29 51.36 -29.38
N LYS A 417 26.30 52.03 -30.55
CA LYS A 417 27.13 51.61 -31.71
C LYS A 417 28.62 51.52 -31.39
N ALA A 418 29.13 52.38 -30.50
CA ALA A 418 30.53 52.36 -30.05
C ALA A 418 30.87 51.16 -29.14
N ASP A 419 29.86 50.55 -28.52
CA ASP A 419 29.98 49.44 -27.56
C ASP A 419 29.22 48.19 -28.06
N ALA A 420 29.05 48.08 -29.38
CA ALA A 420 28.39 46.93 -29.98
C ALA A 420 29.30 45.71 -29.87
N GLY A 421 28.78 44.60 -29.35
CA GLY A 421 29.55 43.37 -29.12
C GLY A 421 28.80 42.33 -28.28
N PHE A 422 29.51 41.23 -27.98
CA PHE A 422 29.05 40.21 -27.04
C PHE A 422 29.35 40.63 -25.61
N GLN A 423 28.34 40.67 -24.76
CA GLN A 423 28.39 41.23 -23.42
C GLN A 423 28.27 40.14 -22.35
N PHE A 424 29.11 40.23 -21.32
CA PHE A 424 29.19 39.30 -20.19
C PHE A 424 29.23 40.07 -18.86
N LEU A 425 28.72 39.48 -17.79
CA LEU A 425 28.68 40.10 -16.46
C LEU A 425 29.99 39.91 -15.68
N THR A 426 30.81 38.93 -16.05
CA THR A 426 32.09 38.62 -15.42
C THR A 426 33.20 38.65 -16.46
N LEU A 427 34.40 39.03 -16.03
CA LEU A 427 35.58 39.05 -16.90
C LEU A 427 35.92 37.63 -17.34
N GLU A 428 35.89 36.69 -16.41
CA GLU A 428 36.13 35.26 -16.63
C GLU A 428 35.25 34.67 -17.75
N ALA A 429 33.95 35.00 -17.80
CA ALA A 429 33.08 34.51 -18.86
C ALA A 429 33.38 35.13 -20.23
N ALA A 430 33.87 36.38 -20.26
CA ALA A 430 34.34 37.02 -21.49
C ALA A 430 35.66 36.39 -21.97
N GLU A 431 36.59 36.11 -21.04
CA GLU A 431 37.85 35.42 -21.32
C GLU A 431 37.61 33.99 -21.83
N GLN A 432 36.72 33.24 -21.18
CA GLN A 432 36.29 31.92 -21.63
C GLN A 432 35.65 31.94 -23.02
N PHE A 433 34.94 33.01 -23.38
CA PHE A 433 34.39 33.15 -24.72
C PHE A 433 35.48 33.43 -25.76
N THR A 434 36.49 34.23 -25.42
CA THR A 434 37.63 34.47 -26.31
C THR A 434 38.55 33.26 -26.45
N SER A 435 38.70 32.43 -25.40
CA SER A 435 39.54 31.23 -25.45
C SER A 435 38.96 30.12 -26.34
N LEU A 436 37.69 30.23 -26.76
CA LEU A 436 37.08 29.32 -27.73
C LEU A 436 37.72 29.37 -29.14
N LEU A 437 38.63 30.32 -29.39
CA LEU A 437 39.50 30.32 -30.57
C LEU A 437 40.52 29.17 -30.51
N ASP A 438 41.10 28.94 -29.34
CA ASP A 438 42.26 28.06 -29.17
C ASP A 438 41.86 26.66 -28.64
N GLY A 439 40.75 26.55 -27.90
CA GLY A 439 40.32 25.29 -27.32
C GLY A 439 38.91 25.31 -26.74
N ASP A 440 38.48 24.17 -26.21
CA ASP A 440 37.18 24.04 -25.55
C ASP A 440 37.19 24.74 -24.18
N ALA A 441 36.04 25.29 -23.78
CA ALA A 441 35.87 25.93 -22.47
C ALA A 441 34.96 25.11 -21.56
N ASP A 442 35.34 24.96 -20.28
CA ASP A 442 34.48 24.38 -19.24
C ASP A 442 33.59 25.46 -18.63
N ARG A 443 32.30 25.15 -18.52
CA ARG A 443 31.27 26.01 -17.91
C ARG A 443 30.52 25.32 -16.77
N SER A 444 31.11 24.30 -16.15
CA SER A 444 30.58 23.62 -14.95
C SER A 444 30.07 24.62 -13.91
N ASP A 445 30.88 25.64 -13.63
CA ASP A 445 30.62 26.62 -12.56
C ASP A 445 29.44 27.53 -12.90
N ILE A 446 29.30 27.91 -14.18
CA ILE A 446 28.16 28.69 -14.68
C ILE A 446 26.87 27.87 -14.56
N LEU A 447 26.91 26.57 -14.89
CA LEU A 447 25.76 25.68 -14.76
C LEU A 447 25.38 25.46 -13.29
N ALA A 448 26.36 25.27 -12.40
CA ALA A 448 26.17 25.14 -10.96
C ALA A 448 25.55 26.40 -10.35
N ALA A 449 26.14 27.58 -10.60
CA ALA A 449 25.61 28.86 -10.11
C ALA A 449 24.20 29.16 -10.64
N ARG A 450 23.91 28.77 -11.88
CA ARG A 450 22.56 28.89 -12.45
C ARG A 450 21.57 27.93 -11.80
N LYS A 451 21.99 26.73 -11.42
CA LYS A 451 21.15 25.75 -10.71
C LYS A 451 20.83 26.29 -9.31
N GLU A 452 21.86 26.66 -8.55
CA GLU A 452 21.74 27.20 -7.20
C GLU A 452 20.82 28.43 -7.16
N ARG A 453 21.03 29.40 -8.06
CA ARG A 453 20.16 30.58 -8.16
C ARG A 453 18.70 30.22 -8.42
N LYS A 454 18.44 29.21 -9.25
CA LYS A 454 17.06 28.76 -9.51
C LYS A 454 16.42 28.09 -8.30
N GLU A 455 17.21 27.41 -7.48
CA GLU A 455 16.76 26.75 -6.24
C GLU A 455 16.48 27.78 -5.17
N GLN A 456 17.38 28.75 -4.96
CA GLN A 456 17.18 29.88 -4.04
C GLN A 456 15.92 30.69 -4.42
N THR A 457 15.81 31.13 -5.68
CA THR A 457 14.62 31.85 -6.15
C THR A 457 13.34 31.01 -6.07
N ALA A 458 13.44 29.68 -6.15
CA ALA A 458 12.29 28.82 -5.96
C ALA A 458 11.88 28.72 -4.49
N ALA A 459 12.83 28.53 -3.58
CA ALA A 459 12.62 28.47 -2.15
C ALA A 459 12.02 29.79 -1.64
N GLU A 460 12.57 30.94 -2.03
CA GLU A 460 12.06 32.28 -1.70
C GLU A 460 10.58 32.42 -2.09
N ARG A 461 10.22 32.08 -3.33
CA ARG A 461 8.82 32.15 -3.79
C ARG A 461 7.88 31.22 -3.03
N LEU A 462 8.37 30.05 -2.60
CA LEU A 462 7.57 29.12 -1.82
C LEU A 462 7.36 29.63 -0.39
N HIS A 463 8.37 30.27 0.21
CA HIS A 463 8.24 30.95 1.49
C HIS A 463 7.24 32.12 1.41
N GLU A 464 7.41 33.02 0.44
CA GLU A 464 6.49 34.15 0.25
C GLU A 464 5.03 33.69 0.07
N LEU A 465 4.81 32.65 -0.74
CA LEU A 465 3.49 32.06 -0.93
C LEU A 465 2.93 31.46 0.36
N ALA A 466 3.78 30.82 1.16
CA ALA A 466 3.38 30.19 2.40
C ALA A 466 3.02 31.24 3.48
N ASP A 467 3.77 32.34 3.58
CA ASP A 467 3.45 33.47 4.45
C ASP A 467 2.09 34.10 4.07
N GLU A 468 1.85 34.32 2.78
CA GLU A 468 0.56 34.83 2.29
C GLU A 468 -0.60 33.88 2.64
N MET A 469 -0.40 32.56 2.50
CA MET A 469 -1.40 31.55 2.86
C MET A 469 -1.67 31.51 4.36
N LEU A 470 -0.65 31.64 5.21
CA LEU A 470 -0.82 31.70 6.66
C LEU A 470 -1.61 32.93 7.08
N GLY A 471 -1.23 34.12 6.57
CA GLY A 471 -1.96 35.36 6.87
C GLY A 471 -3.44 35.30 6.46
N ARG A 472 -3.76 34.79 5.25
CA ARG A 472 -5.16 34.59 4.81
C ARG A 472 -5.93 33.59 5.67
N SER A 473 -5.24 32.56 6.18
CA SER A 473 -5.84 31.55 7.06
C SER A 473 -6.17 32.16 8.42
N GLU A 474 -5.25 32.91 9.02
CA GLU A 474 -5.44 33.60 10.31
C GLU A 474 -6.58 34.62 10.25
N GLU A 475 -6.65 35.43 9.18
CA GLU A 475 -7.75 36.37 8.97
C GLU A 475 -9.11 35.65 8.87
N THR A 476 -9.13 34.51 8.17
CA THR A 476 -10.34 33.70 8.01
C THR A 476 -10.79 33.08 9.33
N LEU A 477 -9.85 32.62 10.15
CA LEU A 477 -10.12 32.10 11.49
C LEU A 477 -10.69 33.20 12.39
N ALA A 478 -10.03 34.35 12.48
CA ALA A 478 -10.48 35.49 13.29
C ALA A 478 -11.88 35.98 12.87
N ARG A 479 -12.15 36.09 11.56
CA ARG A 479 -13.48 36.45 11.04
C ARG A 479 -14.54 35.41 11.37
N SER A 480 -14.19 34.12 11.33
CA SER A 480 -15.10 33.04 11.69
C SER A 480 -15.44 33.06 13.18
N GLU A 481 -14.45 33.32 14.03
CA GLU A 481 -14.62 33.45 15.49
C GLU A 481 -15.53 34.63 15.84
N ALA A 482 -15.39 35.77 15.15
CA ALA A 482 -16.25 36.94 15.34
C ALA A 482 -17.68 36.78 14.77
N SER A 483 -17.98 35.69 14.06
CA SER A 483 -19.28 35.48 13.42
C SER A 483 -20.32 34.88 14.38
N LEU A 484 -21.58 35.28 14.23
CA LEU A 484 -22.73 34.75 14.98
C LEU A 484 -22.92 33.24 14.74
N GLN A 485 -22.85 32.44 15.81
CA GLN A 485 -22.91 30.97 15.79
C GLN A 485 -24.08 30.39 16.61
N ASN A 486 -25.11 31.19 16.86
CA ASN A 486 -26.23 30.87 17.75
C ASN A 486 -27.17 29.71 17.30
N THR A 487 -26.99 29.15 16.10
CA THR A 487 -27.79 28.01 15.62
C THR A 487 -26.87 26.92 15.10
N ALA A 488 -27.29 25.65 15.22
CA ALA A 488 -26.49 24.49 14.79
C ALA A 488 -25.99 24.67 13.35
N ARG A 489 -26.90 25.03 12.42
CA ARG A 489 -26.54 25.30 11.02
C ARG A 489 -25.47 26.39 10.87
N ARG A 490 -25.53 27.48 11.62
CA ARG A 490 -24.54 28.57 11.52
C ARG A 490 -23.19 28.13 12.10
N ALA A 491 -23.21 27.44 13.24
CA ALA A 491 -22.02 26.90 13.87
C ALA A 491 -21.32 25.86 12.98
N ASP A 492 -22.09 24.98 12.31
CA ASP A 492 -21.56 24.01 11.35
C ASP A 492 -20.91 24.69 10.14
N ILE A 493 -21.54 25.73 9.60
CA ILE A 493 -20.97 26.52 8.49
C ILE A 493 -19.64 27.12 8.92
N GLN A 494 -19.57 27.73 10.11
CA GLN A 494 -18.34 28.34 10.61
C GLN A 494 -17.27 27.29 10.92
N ALA A 495 -17.62 26.14 11.49
CA ALA A 495 -16.70 25.02 11.67
C ALA A 495 -16.13 24.54 10.33
N GLY A 496 -16.94 24.48 9.27
CA GLY A 496 -16.46 24.17 7.92
C GLY A 496 -15.53 25.24 7.35
N VAL A 497 -15.77 26.53 7.64
CA VAL A 497 -14.86 27.63 7.27
C VAL A 497 -13.52 27.50 7.98
N ARG A 498 -13.52 27.27 9.31
CA ARG A 498 -12.29 27.09 10.09
C ARG A 498 -11.53 25.84 9.70
N GLY A 499 -12.22 24.72 9.50
CA GLY A 499 -11.60 23.47 9.02
C GLY A 499 -10.85 23.66 7.69
N ARG A 500 -11.41 24.43 6.75
CA ARG A 500 -10.70 24.80 5.51
C ARG A 500 -9.50 25.69 5.76
N ALA A 501 -9.62 26.70 6.64
CA ALA A 501 -8.51 27.59 6.99
C ALA A 501 -7.36 26.83 7.67
N HIS A 502 -7.66 25.90 8.59
CA HIS A 502 -6.67 25.05 9.23
C HIS A 502 -5.97 24.12 8.23
N ALA A 503 -6.72 23.57 7.26
CA ALA A 503 -6.14 22.76 6.18
C ALA A 503 -5.24 23.60 5.27
N GLU A 504 -5.63 24.83 4.93
CA GLU A 504 -4.80 25.75 4.15
C GLU A 504 -3.51 26.14 4.92
N ALA A 505 -3.64 26.43 6.22
CA ALA A 505 -2.49 26.70 7.08
C ALA A 505 -1.54 25.48 7.21
N ALA A 506 -2.06 24.25 7.19
CA ALA A 506 -1.23 23.05 7.17
C ALA A 506 -0.42 22.94 5.87
N VAL A 507 -1.04 23.15 4.71
CA VAL A 507 -0.33 23.18 3.42
C VAL A 507 0.74 24.27 3.41
N ALA A 508 0.45 25.46 3.97
CA ALA A 508 1.41 26.54 4.07
C ALA A 508 2.63 26.18 4.95
N ARG A 509 2.42 25.55 6.11
CA ARG A 509 3.52 25.05 6.95
C ARG A 509 4.37 24.01 6.23
N SER A 510 3.74 23.09 5.48
CA SER A 510 4.48 22.12 4.66
C SER A 510 5.30 22.81 3.56
N LEU A 511 4.77 23.88 2.94
CA LEU A 511 5.50 24.69 1.95
C LEU A 511 6.72 25.37 2.56
N HIS A 512 6.62 25.99 3.74
CA HIS A 512 7.78 26.54 4.45
C HIS A 512 8.85 25.48 4.72
N SER A 513 8.43 24.31 5.21
CA SER A 513 9.34 23.22 5.55
C SER A 513 10.10 22.71 4.32
N VAL A 514 9.40 22.48 3.20
CA VAL A 514 10.02 22.08 1.92
C VAL A 514 10.89 23.20 1.33
N ALA A 515 10.46 24.46 1.41
CA ALA A 515 11.24 25.59 0.94
C ALA A 515 12.56 25.74 1.71
N THR A 516 12.55 25.46 3.02
CA THR A 516 13.76 25.42 3.85
C THR A 516 14.71 24.30 3.39
N ALA A 517 14.20 23.08 3.19
CA ALA A 517 15.02 21.97 2.69
C ALA A 517 15.62 22.24 1.29
N LEU A 518 14.90 23.00 0.46
CA LEU A 518 15.39 23.43 -0.86
C LEU A 518 16.48 24.51 -0.75
N SER A 519 16.40 25.43 0.21
CA SER A 519 17.40 26.49 0.38
C SER A 519 18.68 26.00 1.06
N THR A 520 18.58 25.01 1.95
CA THR A 520 19.73 24.37 2.61
C THR A 520 20.42 23.30 1.73
N GLY A 521 19.78 22.87 0.64
CA GLY A 521 20.28 21.80 -0.22
C GLY A 521 20.10 20.40 0.34
N GLU A 522 19.31 20.24 1.41
CA GLU A 522 18.95 18.94 1.99
C GLU A 522 17.97 18.16 1.10
N ALA A 523 17.18 18.88 0.29
CA ALA A 523 16.19 18.30 -0.61
C ALA A 523 16.83 17.65 -1.85
N LYS A 524 16.99 16.31 -1.84
CA LYS A 524 17.61 15.53 -2.93
C LYS A 524 16.64 15.18 -4.05
N TYR A 525 15.43 14.77 -3.71
CA TYR A 525 14.39 14.31 -4.64
C TYR A 525 13.26 15.33 -4.80
N LEU A 526 13.18 16.35 -3.94
CA LEU A 526 12.21 17.45 -4.04
C LEU A 526 12.71 18.66 -4.85
N GLU A 527 13.91 18.58 -5.46
CA GLU A 527 14.51 19.66 -6.26
C GLU A 527 13.61 20.23 -7.37
N GLY A 528 12.60 19.49 -7.85
CA GLY A 528 11.67 19.98 -8.88
C GLY A 528 10.39 20.62 -8.34
N VAL A 529 10.16 20.63 -7.02
CA VAL A 529 8.98 21.24 -6.40
C VAL A 529 9.11 22.77 -6.47
N ARG A 530 8.14 23.42 -7.13
CA ARG A 530 8.16 24.87 -7.44
C ARG A 530 6.85 25.59 -7.17
N HIS A 531 5.77 24.84 -6.98
CA HIS A 531 4.42 25.39 -6.85
C HIS A 531 3.64 24.60 -5.81
N ARG A 532 2.68 25.26 -5.15
CA ARG A 532 1.71 24.64 -4.22
C ARG A 532 1.07 23.37 -4.79
N THR A 533 0.70 23.40 -6.07
CA THR A 533 0.04 22.26 -6.74
C THR A 533 0.91 21.01 -6.85
N HIS A 534 2.25 21.13 -6.77
CA HIS A 534 3.13 19.98 -6.71
C HIS A 534 3.01 19.29 -5.35
N LEU A 535 2.96 20.09 -4.27
CA LEU A 535 2.81 19.59 -2.91
C LEU A 535 1.45 18.93 -2.68
N GLU A 536 0.38 19.56 -3.16
CA GLU A 536 -0.97 19.00 -3.13
C GLU A 536 -1.05 17.66 -3.86
N GLU A 537 -0.28 17.49 -4.94
CA GLU A 537 -0.20 16.21 -5.65
C GLU A 537 0.52 15.14 -4.82
N LEU A 538 1.61 15.48 -4.13
CA LEU A 538 2.29 14.55 -3.22
C LEU A 538 1.37 14.14 -2.06
N ASP A 539 0.67 15.10 -1.44
CA ASP A 539 -0.33 14.84 -0.40
C ASP A 539 -1.47 13.93 -0.89
N ARG A 540 -1.96 14.17 -2.11
CA ARG A 540 -2.96 13.30 -2.76
C ARG A 540 -2.43 11.89 -2.94
N VAL A 541 -1.21 11.73 -3.44
CA VAL A 541 -0.62 10.40 -3.66
C VAL A 541 -0.45 9.66 -2.33
N LEU A 542 0.04 10.32 -1.27
CA LEU A 542 0.11 9.72 0.09
C LEU A 542 -1.25 9.26 0.57
N SER A 543 -2.27 10.11 0.43
CA SER A 543 -3.64 9.78 0.82
C SER A 543 -4.16 8.56 0.05
N LEU A 544 -3.95 8.50 -1.26
CA LEU A 544 -4.34 7.37 -2.11
C LEU A 544 -3.57 6.09 -1.75
N ALA A 545 -2.29 6.21 -1.39
CA ALA A 545 -1.44 5.10 -0.99
C ALA A 545 -1.90 4.49 0.34
N ARG A 546 -2.25 5.33 1.33
CA ARG A 546 -2.89 4.89 2.57
C ARG A 546 -4.18 4.11 2.32
N TRP A 547 -5.07 4.64 1.49
CA TRP A 547 -6.30 3.92 1.12
C TRP A 547 -6.03 2.62 0.36
N ALA A 548 -4.94 2.55 -0.42
CA ALA A 548 -4.53 1.33 -1.10
C ALA A 548 -4.00 0.28 -0.11
N ARG A 549 -3.25 0.68 0.93
CA ARG A 549 -2.84 -0.20 2.04
C ARG A 549 -4.07 -0.75 2.77
N ILE A 550 -5.01 0.11 3.17
CA ILE A 550 -6.23 -0.29 3.88
C ILE A 550 -7.05 -1.30 3.04
N ARG A 551 -7.20 -1.06 1.73
CA ARG A 551 -7.88 -2.02 0.83
C ARG A 551 -7.14 -3.35 0.73
N ALA A 552 -5.81 -3.35 0.72
CA ALA A 552 -5.02 -4.57 0.70
C ALA A 552 -5.18 -5.38 1.99
N ILE A 553 -5.20 -4.70 3.14
CA ILE A 553 -5.45 -5.33 4.45
C ILE A 553 -6.86 -5.94 4.48
N ARG A 554 -7.89 -5.17 4.12
CA ARG A 554 -9.29 -5.66 4.06
C ARG A 554 -9.43 -6.93 3.22
N LYS A 555 -8.85 -6.93 2.02
CA LYS A 555 -8.88 -8.09 1.14
C LYS A 555 -8.22 -9.32 1.78
N ALA A 556 -7.10 -9.14 2.47
CA ALA A 556 -6.41 -10.23 3.14
C ALA A 556 -7.21 -10.77 4.34
N THR A 557 -7.92 -9.91 5.08
CA THR A 557 -8.76 -10.30 6.22
C THR A 557 -10.02 -11.06 5.79
N ASP A 558 -10.69 -10.62 4.71
CA ASP A 558 -11.88 -11.30 4.17
C ASP A 558 -11.57 -12.73 3.66
N GLU A 559 -10.30 -13.01 3.32
CA GLU A 559 -9.82 -14.34 2.89
C GLU A 559 -9.48 -15.28 4.07
N THR A 560 -9.50 -14.80 5.33
CA THR A 560 -9.26 -15.62 6.53
C THR A 560 -10.55 -15.88 7.31
N GLU A 561 -10.97 -17.16 7.42
CA GLU A 561 -12.26 -17.65 7.94
C GLU A 561 -12.58 -17.27 9.41
N TYR A 562 -11.62 -16.68 10.15
CA TYR A 562 -11.79 -16.19 11.51
C TYR A 562 -11.06 -14.84 11.69
N GLY A 563 -11.71 -13.75 11.29
CA GLY A 563 -11.15 -12.39 11.34
C GLY A 563 -11.03 -11.83 12.76
N PHE A 564 -9.96 -12.17 13.47
CA PHE A 564 -9.54 -11.52 14.72
C PHE A 564 -8.15 -10.85 14.63
N ALA A 565 -7.59 -10.73 13.43
CA ALA A 565 -6.29 -10.08 13.22
C ALA A 565 -6.46 -8.79 12.39
N LEU A 566 -6.33 -7.65 13.08
CA LEU A 566 -6.41 -6.27 12.58
C LEU A 566 -7.82 -5.82 12.16
N SER A 567 -8.53 -5.14 13.07
CA SER A 567 -9.74 -4.40 12.71
C SER A 567 -9.36 -3.33 11.67
N ALA A 568 -9.86 -3.45 10.45
CA ALA A 568 -9.68 -2.44 9.41
C ALA A 568 -10.14 -1.04 9.86
N HIS A 569 -11.02 -0.97 10.88
CA HIS A 569 -11.44 0.26 11.52
C HIS A 569 -10.32 0.93 12.35
N ASP A 570 -9.50 0.16 13.06
CA ASP A 570 -8.40 0.69 13.87
C ASP A 570 -7.26 1.21 12.98
N GLU A 571 -6.97 0.51 11.88
CA GLU A 571 -6.01 0.97 10.86
C GLU A 571 -6.49 2.21 10.11
N GLU A 572 -7.81 2.39 9.94
CA GLU A 572 -8.40 3.62 9.40
C GLU A 572 -8.22 4.81 10.33
N GLN A 573 -8.12 4.60 11.64
CA GLN A 573 -7.91 5.68 12.61
C GLN A 573 -6.43 6.09 12.77
N LYS A 574 -5.48 5.21 12.42
CA LYS A 574 -4.05 5.53 12.46
C LYS A 574 -3.69 6.65 11.47
N LEU A 575 -2.84 7.58 11.91
CA LEU A 575 -2.21 8.54 11.01
C LEU A 575 -1.40 7.79 9.94
N GLY A 576 -1.27 8.41 8.76
CA GLY A 576 -0.45 7.84 7.68
C GLY A 576 0.97 7.54 8.17
N SER A 577 1.58 6.50 7.59
CA SER A 577 2.91 6.02 7.93
C SER A 577 3.77 5.92 6.67
N GLU A 578 5.10 5.83 6.82
CA GLU A 578 5.98 5.61 5.68
C GLU A 578 5.67 4.30 4.93
N ASP A 579 5.09 3.31 5.62
CA ASP A 579 4.66 2.03 5.04
C ASP A 579 3.59 2.22 3.94
N ASP A 580 2.81 3.30 4.01
CA ASP A 580 1.82 3.63 2.98
C ASP A 580 2.50 3.87 1.63
N ILE A 581 3.72 4.41 1.62
CA ILE A 581 4.42 4.86 0.41
C ILE A 581 4.69 3.69 -0.55
N ARG A 582 4.83 2.44 -0.05
CA ARG A 582 5.02 1.29 -0.94
C ARG A 582 3.82 1.06 -1.88
N PHE A 583 2.63 1.47 -1.45
CA PHE A 583 1.38 1.34 -2.21
C PHE A 583 1.13 2.53 -3.14
N ALA A 584 2.01 3.54 -3.15
CA ALA A 584 1.90 4.67 -4.04
C ALA A 584 1.98 4.21 -5.50
N LYS A 585 1.04 4.71 -6.32
CA LYS A 585 0.97 4.44 -7.75
C LYS A 585 1.26 5.72 -8.51
N TYR A 586 2.03 5.59 -9.58
CA TYR A 586 2.25 6.73 -10.46
C TYR A 586 0.92 7.12 -11.16
N PRO A 587 0.49 8.39 -11.11
CA PRO A 587 -0.83 8.83 -11.57
C PRO A 587 -0.86 8.97 -13.09
N HIS A 588 -0.74 7.85 -13.80
CA HIS A 588 -1.01 7.79 -15.24
C HIS A 588 -2.47 8.18 -15.51
N PRO A 589 -2.78 8.96 -16.57
CA PRO A 589 -4.15 9.40 -16.82
C PRO A 589 -5.11 8.21 -16.98
N GLN A 590 -6.12 8.13 -16.11
CA GLN A 590 -7.16 7.10 -16.11
C GLN A 590 -8.50 7.76 -16.40
N ILE A 591 -8.98 7.59 -17.64
CA ILE A 591 -10.13 8.36 -18.13
C ILE A 591 -11.29 7.41 -18.42
N TYR A 592 -12.50 7.79 -17.99
CA TYR A 592 -13.72 7.08 -18.38
C TYR A 592 -13.91 7.11 -19.89
N VAL A 593 -14.06 5.92 -20.46
CA VAL A 593 -14.17 5.74 -21.91
C VAL A 593 -15.36 6.53 -22.48
N ARG A 594 -16.47 6.60 -21.73
CA ARG A 594 -17.63 7.43 -22.06
C ARG A 594 -17.25 8.90 -22.29
N HIS A 595 -16.60 9.54 -21.31
CA HIS A 595 -16.26 10.96 -21.38
C HIS A 595 -15.29 11.25 -22.52
N LEU A 596 -14.32 10.37 -22.74
CA LEU A 596 -13.38 10.53 -23.85
C LEU A 596 -14.08 10.34 -25.22
N ARG A 597 -15.02 9.39 -25.33
CA ARG A 597 -15.83 9.20 -26.56
C ARG A 597 -16.71 10.42 -26.86
N GLU A 598 -17.41 10.95 -25.86
CA GLU A 598 -18.24 12.17 -25.98
C GLU A 598 -17.40 13.35 -26.47
N LEU A 599 -16.22 13.57 -25.87
CA LEU A 599 -15.32 14.66 -26.24
C LEU A 599 -14.73 14.49 -27.65
N VAL A 600 -14.32 13.27 -28.01
CA VAL A 600 -13.79 12.95 -29.35
C VAL A 600 -14.87 13.14 -30.43
N ALA A 601 -16.11 12.76 -30.16
CA ALA A 601 -17.23 12.98 -31.07
C ALA A 601 -17.50 14.49 -31.27
N ALA A 602 -17.51 15.27 -30.20
CA ALA A 602 -17.68 16.73 -30.27
C ALA A 602 -16.52 17.41 -31.04
N ALA A 603 -15.31 16.91 -30.91
CA ALA A 603 -14.12 17.42 -31.60
C ALA A 603 -14.04 17.02 -33.08
N ALA A 604 -14.68 15.92 -33.49
CA ALA A 604 -14.57 15.35 -34.84
C ALA A 604 -15.03 16.30 -35.95
N ASN A 605 -15.96 17.22 -35.66
CA ASN A 605 -16.51 18.17 -36.63
C ASN A 605 -15.88 19.57 -36.55
N ARG A 606 -14.91 19.80 -35.66
CA ARG A 606 -14.26 21.11 -35.46
C ARG A 606 -13.01 21.26 -36.34
N ARG A 607 -12.82 22.47 -36.91
CA ARG A 607 -11.65 22.81 -37.74
C ARG A 607 -10.37 22.68 -36.91
N GLY A 608 -9.35 21.99 -37.44
CA GLY A 608 -8.07 21.79 -36.76
C GLY A 608 -7.99 20.59 -35.80
N MET A 609 -9.10 19.87 -35.55
CA MET A 609 -9.14 18.73 -34.60
C MET A 609 -9.48 17.38 -35.22
N LYS A 610 -9.89 17.35 -36.50
CA LYS A 610 -10.32 16.12 -37.19
C LYS A 610 -9.29 14.98 -37.10
N GLN A 611 -8.01 15.28 -37.34
CA GLN A 611 -6.95 14.28 -37.31
C GLN A 611 -6.64 13.79 -35.89
N ALA A 612 -6.56 14.70 -34.91
CA ALA A 612 -6.32 14.34 -33.51
C ALA A 612 -7.46 13.49 -32.94
N ALA A 613 -8.72 13.88 -33.20
CA ALA A 613 -9.91 13.11 -32.85
C ALA A 613 -9.92 11.73 -33.51
N ALA A 614 -9.56 11.62 -34.80
CA ALA A 614 -9.49 10.33 -35.49
C ALA A 614 -8.42 9.39 -34.90
N ARG A 615 -7.25 9.91 -34.51
CA ARG A 615 -6.18 9.14 -33.85
C ARG A 615 -6.64 8.59 -32.51
N LEU A 616 -7.26 9.42 -31.66
CA LEU A 616 -7.83 9.00 -30.37
C LEU A 616 -8.99 8.01 -30.54
N ARG A 617 -9.85 8.20 -31.55
CA ARG A 617 -10.92 7.26 -31.88
C ARG A 617 -10.41 5.86 -32.22
N LYS A 618 -9.33 5.75 -33.01
CA LYS A 618 -8.70 4.45 -33.32
C LYS A 618 -8.15 3.75 -32.08
N ARG A 619 -7.60 4.51 -31.13
CA ARG A 619 -7.14 3.97 -29.84
C ARG A 619 -8.31 3.43 -29.01
N LEU A 620 -9.41 4.19 -28.93
CA LEU A 620 -10.63 3.79 -28.21
C LEU A 620 -11.29 2.53 -28.77
N GLN A 621 -11.13 2.24 -30.06
CA GLN A 621 -11.63 1.01 -30.70
C GLN A 621 -10.77 -0.23 -30.41
N ARG A 622 -9.52 -0.04 -29.97
CA ARG A 622 -8.62 -1.15 -29.60
C ARG A 622 -8.82 -1.62 -28.15
N GLY A 623 -9.46 -0.81 -27.30
CA GLY A 623 -9.93 -1.24 -25.98
C GLY A 623 -11.24 -1.99 -26.13
N GLY A 624 -11.39 -3.13 -25.45
CA GLY A 624 -12.62 -3.93 -25.48
C GLY A 624 -13.86 -3.11 -25.15
N ALA A 625 -15.02 -3.51 -25.67
CA ALA A 625 -16.29 -2.81 -25.47
C ALA A 625 -16.69 -2.69 -23.99
N ASP A 626 -16.18 -3.60 -23.13
CA ASP A 626 -16.51 -3.72 -21.71
C ASP A 626 -15.63 -2.90 -20.76
N ASN A 627 -14.57 -2.23 -21.25
CA ASN A 627 -13.71 -1.43 -20.38
C ASN A 627 -14.35 -0.07 -20.07
N GLU A 628 -14.69 0.16 -18.81
CA GLU A 628 -15.23 1.44 -18.32
C GLU A 628 -14.17 2.57 -18.31
N LEU A 629 -12.90 2.22 -18.05
CA LEU A 629 -11.76 3.13 -17.95
C LEU A 629 -10.66 2.80 -18.98
N VAL A 630 -9.99 3.82 -19.49
CA VAL A 630 -8.77 3.70 -20.31
C VAL A 630 -7.58 4.37 -19.60
N THR A 631 -6.48 3.63 -19.44
CA THR A 631 -5.23 4.14 -18.86
C THR A 631 -4.21 4.48 -19.94
N PHE A 632 -3.63 5.67 -19.88
CA PHE A 632 -2.55 6.10 -20.77
C PHE A 632 -1.19 5.90 -20.10
N ARG A 633 -0.46 4.83 -20.49
CA ARG A 633 0.84 4.47 -19.88
C ARG A 633 2.05 4.91 -20.70
N HIS A 634 1.93 4.96 -22.02
CA HIS A 634 3.05 5.31 -22.89
C HIS A 634 3.09 6.82 -23.15
N GLU A 635 4.30 7.38 -23.14
CA GLU A 635 4.56 8.81 -23.30
C GLU A 635 3.92 9.39 -24.56
N HIS A 636 4.15 8.77 -25.73
CA HIS A 636 3.56 9.21 -27.00
C HIS A 636 2.03 9.34 -26.97
N ASP A 637 1.36 8.47 -26.19
CA ASP A 637 -0.09 8.47 -26.10
C ASP A 637 -0.61 9.58 -25.18
N ILE A 638 0.15 9.88 -24.13
CA ILE A 638 -0.13 10.97 -23.21
C ILE A 638 0.12 12.31 -23.93
N GLU A 639 1.15 12.41 -24.76
CA GLU A 639 1.39 13.58 -25.62
C GLU A 639 0.25 13.80 -26.62
N LEU A 640 -0.22 12.72 -27.27
CA LEU A 640 -1.38 12.78 -28.16
C LEU A 640 -2.63 13.30 -27.43
N LEU A 641 -2.88 12.80 -26.21
CA LEU A 641 -3.98 13.24 -25.36
C LEU A 641 -3.81 14.72 -24.97
N SER A 642 -2.60 15.13 -24.60
CA SER A 642 -2.28 16.50 -24.21
C SER A 642 -2.46 17.51 -25.36
N ASP A 643 -1.98 17.18 -26.57
CA ASP A 643 -2.20 18.00 -27.78
C ASP A 643 -3.70 18.08 -28.10
N PHE A 644 -4.42 16.97 -28.03
CA PHE A 644 -5.86 16.95 -28.25
C PHE A 644 -6.61 17.84 -27.26
N LEU A 645 -6.32 17.76 -25.96
CA LEU A 645 -6.98 18.57 -24.93
C LEU A 645 -6.65 20.06 -25.07
N SER A 646 -5.40 20.38 -25.42
CA SER A 646 -4.99 21.77 -25.68
C SER A 646 -5.80 22.38 -26.82
N ARG A 647 -6.00 21.62 -27.91
CA ARG A 647 -6.84 22.05 -29.05
C ARG A 647 -8.32 22.09 -28.69
N ALA A 648 -8.81 21.13 -27.89
CA ALA A 648 -10.20 21.08 -27.45
C ALA A 648 -10.56 22.30 -26.61
N LYS A 649 -9.69 22.68 -25.67
CA LYS A 649 -9.82 23.89 -24.86
C LYS A 649 -9.81 25.15 -25.71
N ALA A 650 -8.88 25.26 -26.67
CA ALA A 650 -8.81 26.40 -27.59
C ALA A 650 -10.07 26.52 -28.48
N ALA A 651 -10.75 25.41 -28.76
CA ALA A 651 -12.00 25.38 -29.51
C ALA A 651 -13.26 25.56 -28.65
N GLY A 652 -13.11 25.84 -27.35
CA GLY A 652 -14.22 26.07 -26.42
C GLY A 652 -15.02 24.80 -26.06
N LEU A 653 -14.44 23.61 -26.22
CA LEU A 653 -15.07 22.37 -25.77
C LEU A 653 -14.85 22.18 -24.27
N ASN A 654 -15.89 21.76 -23.54
CA ASN A 654 -15.73 21.35 -22.15
C ASN A 654 -14.91 20.05 -22.10
N CYS A 655 -13.70 20.17 -21.57
CA CYS A 655 -12.76 19.06 -21.42
C CYS A 655 -12.26 18.90 -19.98
N GLU A 656 -12.87 19.58 -19.00
CA GLU A 656 -12.40 19.65 -17.60
C GLU A 656 -12.17 18.27 -17.00
N ARG A 657 -13.17 17.38 -17.09
CA ARG A 657 -13.10 16.01 -16.56
C ARG A 657 -11.91 15.21 -17.10
N VAL A 658 -11.51 15.45 -18.36
CA VAL A 658 -10.40 14.73 -18.99
C VAL A 658 -9.07 15.45 -18.74
N SER A 659 -9.09 16.78 -18.67
CA SER A 659 -7.90 17.59 -18.37
C SER A 659 -7.45 17.44 -16.92
N ASP A 660 -8.36 17.25 -15.98
CA ASP A 660 -8.03 17.08 -14.57
C ASP A 660 -7.26 15.79 -14.33
N GLU A 661 -7.66 14.68 -14.97
CA GLU A 661 -6.92 13.41 -14.94
C GLU A 661 -5.51 13.54 -15.54
N LEU A 662 -5.37 14.32 -16.61
CA LEU A 662 -4.05 14.61 -17.19
C LEU A 662 -3.21 15.55 -16.30
N ALA A 663 -3.85 16.45 -15.56
CA ALA A 663 -3.16 17.44 -14.74
C ALA A 663 -2.34 16.79 -13.61
N HIS A 664 -2.84 15.72 -13.00
CA HIS A 664 -2.12 14.94 -11.98
C HIS A 664 -0.76 14.43 -12.50
N TYR A 665 -0.78 13.77 -13.67
CA TYR A 665 0.44 13.33 -14.36
C TYR A 665 1.38 14.51 -14.66
N GLN A 666 0.85 15.57 -15.27
CA GLN A 666 1.66 16.71 -15.68
C GLN A 666 2.28 17.50 -14.51
N ARG A 667 1.64 17.53 -13.34
CA ARG A 667 2.21 18.16 -12.13
C ARG A 667 3.47 17.45 -11.68
N LEU A 668 3.46 16.12 -11.61
CA LEU A 668 4.65 15.34 -11.25
C LEU A 668 5.77 15.46 -12.28
N GLN A 669 5.44 15.45 -13.58
CA GLN A 669 6.43 15.68 -14.65
C GLN A 669 7.07 17.08 -14.58
N ARG A 670 6.27 18.12 -14.29
CA ARG A 670 6.79 19.47 -14.04
C ARG A 670 7.65 19.53 -12.78
N ALA A 671 7.34 18.71 -11.78
CA ALA A 671 8.14 18.49 -10.59
C ALA A 671 9.35 17.56 -10.80
N LYS A 672 9.63 17.12 -12.04
CA LYS A 672 10.74 16.20 -12.39
C LYS A 672 10.68 14.84 -11.71
N LEU A 673 9.46 14.39 -11.39
CA LEU A 673 9.17 13.06 -10.85
C LEU A 673 8.53 12.23 -11.97
N ASP A 674 9.34 11.53 -12.75
CA ASP A 674 8.88 10.98 -14.04
C ASP A 674 8.38 9.54 -13.95
N ASN A 675 8.70 8.84 -12.86
CA ASN A 675 8.32 7.45 -12.63
C ASN A 675 7.99 7.16 -11.15
N VAL A 676 7.50 5.94 -10.89
CA VAL A 676 7.07 5.53 -9.54
C VAL A 676 8.20 5.50 -8.52
N HIS A 677 9.42 5.13 -8.91
CA HIS A 677 10.55 5.05 -7.98
C HIS A 677 10.96 6.45 -7.50
N GLU A 678 11.03 7.40 -8.42
CA GLU A 678 11.30 8.81 -8.09
C GLU A 678 10.19 9.41 -7.24
N LEU A 679 8.93 9.11 -7.58
CA LEU A 679 7.79 9.53 -6.77
C LEU A 679 7.88 8.97 -5.36
N ARG A 680 8.13 7.67 -5.18
CA ARG A 680 8.25 7.06 -3.84
C ARG A 680 9.45 7.59 -3.06
N ALA A 681 10.58 7.86 -3.72
CA ALA A 681 11.73 8.49 -3.09
C ALA A 681 11.41 9.93 -2.63
N ALA A 682 10.78 10.73 -3.49
CA ALA A 682 10.32 12.08 -3.15
C ALA A 682 9.24 12.08 -2.05
N LEU A 683 8.35 11.10 -2.01
CA LEU A 683 7.35 10.96 -0.96
C LEU A 683 7.98 10.67 0.41
N ARG A 684 9.02 9.82 0.46
CA ARG A 684 9.75 9.55 1.72
C ARG A 684 10.48 10.80 2.21
N GLU A 685 11.08 11.56 1.29
CA GLU A 685 11.71 12.83 1.63
C GLU A 685 10.69 13.89 2.05
N TYR A 686 9.51 13.94 1.43
CA TYR A 686 8.45 14.90 1.75
C TYR A 686 7.72 14.57 3.07
N PHE A 687 7.57 13.30 3.42
CA PHE A 687 6.72 12.86 4.53
C PHE A 687 7.04 13.57 5.87
N PRO A 688 8.30 13.76 6.29
CA PRO A 688 8.65 14.53 7.50
C PRO A 688 8.28 16.02 7.43
N HIS A 689 8.23 16.60 6.23
CA HIS A 689 7.86 18.00 6.02
C HIS A 689 6.35 18.22 6.03
N LYS A 690 5.55 17.15 6.00
CA LYS A 690 4.09 17.23 5.97
C LYS A 690 3.53 17.67 7.33
N ALA A 691 3.03 18.90 7.40
CA ALA A 691 2.35 19.40 8.58
C ALA A 691 0.98 18.73 8.77
N SER A 692 0.64 18.44 10.03
CA SER A 692 -0.70 18.02 10.42
C SER A 692 -1.69 19.19 10.37
N VAL A 693 -2.95 18.86 10.08
CA VAL A 693 -4.06 19.80 10.21
C VAL A 693 -4.38 19.93 11.69
N ARG A 694 -4.27 21.15 12.23
CA ARG A 694 -4.72 21.45 13.59
C ARG A 694 -6.25 21.61 13.52
N GLY A 695 -7.00 20.88 14.34
CA GLY A 695 -8.46 21.05 14.40
C GLY A 695 -8.85 22.30 15.19
N ASP A 696 -10.16 22.53 15.33
CA ASP A 696 -10.67 23.40 16.38
C ASP A 696 -10.34 22.81 17.76
N ASP A 697 -10.26 23.69 18.76
CA ASP A 697 -10.12 23.31 20.17
C ASP A 697 -11.22 22.30 20.58
N PRO A 698 -10.88 21.17 21.23
CA PRO A 698 -11.86 20.23 21.77
C PRO A 698 -13.00 20.88 22.56
N VAL A 699 -12.72 21.93 23.33
CA VAL A 699 -13.74 22.68 24.08
C VAL A 699 -14.78 23.27 23.14
N ARG A 700 -14.34 23.91 22.05
CA ARG A 700 -15.25 24.53 21.06
C ARG A 700 -16.04 23.49 20.29
N VAL A 701 -15.43 22.33 20.01
CA VAL A 701 -16.14 21.20 19.38
C VAL A 701 -17.27 20.74 20.30
N ALA A 702 -17.00 20.54 21.59
CA ALA A 702 -17.99 20.12 22.58
C ALA A 702 -19.09 21.19 22.77
N GLU A 703 -18.73 22.48 22.88
CA GLU A 703 -19.69 23.58 22.98
C GLU A 703 -20.63 23.64 21.77
N ARG A 704 -20.11 23.47 20.55
CA ARG A 704 -20.93 23.45 19.33
C ARG A 704 -21.98 22.34 19.39
N GLU A 705 -21.64 21.17 19.92
CA GLU A 705 -22.57 20.03 19.98
C GLU A 705 -23.76 20.29 20.90
N LEU A 706 -23.66 21.24 21.84
CA LEU A 706 -24.76 21.66 22.70
C LEU A 706 -25.73 22.61 21.97
N ILE A 707 -25.29 23.27 20.89
CA ILE A 707 -26.11 24.26 20.18
C ILE A 707 -27.30 23.57 19.50
N GLY A 708 -28.50 23.96 19.89
CA GLY A 708 -29.75 23.40 19.36
C GLY A 708 -30.21 22.11 20.05
N ARG A 709 -29.47 21.60 21.05
CA ARG A 709 -29.98 20.55 21.93
C ARG A 709 -31.01 21.12 22.90
N ASP A 710 -32.00 20.31 23.24
CA ASP A 710 -32.95 20.64 24.29
C ASP A 710 -32.36 20.29 25.65
N LEU A 711 -31.89 21.31 26.36
CA LEU A 711 -31.31 21.21 27.71
C LEU A 711 -32.18 22.03 28.68
N PRO A 712 -33.26 21.49 29.25
CA PRO A 712 -34.14 22.26 30.14
C PRO A 712 -33.36 22.86 31.32
N GLY A 713 -33.65 24.13 31.65
CA GLY A 713 -32.97 24.84 32.75
C GLY A 713 -31.51 25.23 32.51
N PHE A 714 -30.89 24.84 31.39
CA PHE A 714 -29.50 25.17 31.07
C PHE A 714 -29.36 26.55 30.44
N PHE A 715 -28.88 27.52 31.22
CA PHE A 715 -28.57 28.89 30.80
C PHE A 715 -27.23 29.34 31.39
N PRO A 716 -26.11 29.10 30.68
CA PRO A 716 -24.78 29.45 31.18
C PRO A 716 -24.67 30.92 31.58
N THR A 717 -24.01 31.18 32.71
CA THR A 717 -23.88 32.53 33.28
C THR A 717 -22.96 33.40 32.43
N PRO A 718 -23.41 34.55 31.92
CA PRO A 718 -22.58 35.45 31.13
C PRO A 718 -21.40 36.02 31.94
N GLY A 719 -20.25 36.20 31.29
CA GLY A 719 -19.01 36.70 31.93
C GLY A 719 -19.20 37.94 32.84
N PRO A 720 -19.89 39.00 32.40
CA PRO A 720 -20.14 40.19 33.24
C PRO A 720 -20.97 39.93 34.50
N VAL A 721 -21.78 38.86 34.52
CA VAL A 721 -22.51 38.44 35.71
C VAL A 721 -21.60 37.63 36.63
N ILE A 722 -20.76 36.74 36.06
CA ILE A 722 -19.77 35.97 36.83
C ILE A 722 -18.79 36.90 37.56
N GLU A 723 -18.31 37.95 36.90
CA GLU A 723 -17.42 38.95 37.53
C GLU A 723 -18.05 39.57 38.78
N GLN A 724 -19.33 39.97 38.71
CA GLN A 724 -20.07 40.48 39.87
C GLN A 724 -20.29 39.40 40.94
N MET A 725 -20.52 38.15 40.55
CA MET A 725 -20.67 37.05 41.52
C MET A 725 -19.38 36.81 42.29
N LEU A 726 -18.22 36.82 41.63
CA LEU A 726 -16.92 36.63 42.26
C LEU A 726 -16.58 37.77 43.23
N GLU A 727 -16.86 39.02 42.84
CA GLU A 727 -16.68 40.19 43.70
C GLU A 727 -17.50 40.06 44.99
N LEU A 728 -18.79 39.70 44.88
CA LEU A 728 -19.69 39.53 46.03
C LEU A 728 -19.32 38.32 46.89
N ALA A 729 -18.82 37.25 46.27
CA ALA A 729 -18.47 36.02 46.97
C ALA A 729 -17.31 36.23 47.94
N ALA A 730 -16.43 37.22 47.72
CA ALA A 730 -15.29 37.48 48.60
C ALA A 730 -14.52 36.19 48.92
N ILE A 731 -14.08 35.48 47.86
CA ILE A 731 -13.30 34.24 47.97
C ILE A 731 -11.88 34.61 48.43
N GLU A 732 -11.39 33.92 49.44
CA GLU A 732 -10.03 34.08 49.99
C GLU A 732 -9.25 32.78 49.77
N ASP A 733 -7.93 32.88 49.90
CA ASP A 733 -7.04 31.72 49.73
C ASP A 733 -7.38 30.62 50.74
N GLY A 734 -7.51 29.39 50.24
CA GLY A 734 -7.86 28.22 51.05
C GLY A 734 -9.36 28.00 51.25
N HIS A 735 -10.24 28.94 50.85
CA HIS A 735 -11.68 28.67 50.85
C HIS A 735 -12.05 27.50 49.94
N THR A 736 -12.97 26.68 50.44
CA THR A 736 -13.68 25.66 49.67
C THR A 736 -14.90 26.28 49.00
N VAL A 737 -15.04 26.03 47.71
CA VAL A 737 -16.08 26.63 46.86
C VAL A 737 -16.95 25.53 46.28
N LEU A 738 -18.27 25.69 46.39
CA LEU A 738 -19.24 24.81 45.74
C LEU A 738 -19.98 25.57 44.63
N GLU A 739 -20.03 24.97 43.44
CA GLU A 739 -20.99 25.30 42.40
C GLU A 739 -21.90 24.07 42.18
N PRO A 740 -23.08 24.03 42.81
CA PRO A 740 -23.97 22.87 42.81
C PRO A 740 -24.72 22.62 41.49
N SER A 741 -24.63 23.53 40.51
CA SER A 741 -25.25 23.35 39.18
C SER A 741 -24.37 23.97 38.09
N CYS A 742 -23.20 23.36 37.86
CA CYS A 742 -22.12 24.02 37.13
C CYS A 742 -22.35 24.22 35.64
N GLY A 743 -23.33 23.55 35.03
CA GLY A 743 -23.60 23.67 33.61
C GLY A 743 -22.37 23.28 32.79
N LYS A 744 -21.90 24.18 31.90
CA LYS A 744 -20.67 23.96 31.14
C LYS A 744 -19.40 24.38 31.88
N GLY A 745 -19.52 24.86 33.12
CA GLY A 745 -18.41 25.14 34.02
C GLY A 745 -17.92 26.58 34.06
N ASP A 746 -18.64 27.55 33.50
CA ASP A 746 -18.14 28.93 33.35
C ASP A 746 -17.76 29.59 34.69
N ILE A 747 -18.59 29.42 35.72
CA ILE A 747 -18.29 29.93 37.08
C ILE A 747 -17.06 29.20 37.65
N VAL A 748 -16.98 27.88 37.49
CA VAL A 748 -15.86 27.06 37.96
C VAL A 748 -14.54 27.49 37.32
N LEU A 749 -14.54 27.73 35.99
CA LEU A 749 -13.37 28.24 35.27
C LEU A 749 -12.94 29.62 35.79
N ALA A 750 -13.89 30.53 36.00
CA ALA A 750 -13.60 31.86 36.48
C ALA A 750 -13.04 31.86 37.92
N VAL A 751 -13.58 31.01 38.81
CA VAL A 751 -13.03 30.81 40.16
C VAL A 751 -11.61 30.26 40.07
N ARG A 752 -11.35 29.21 39.28
CA ARG A 752 -10.01 28.63 39.12
C ARG A 752 -9.00 29.62 38.56
N GLN A 753 -9.43 30.52 37.68
CA GLN A 753 -8.58 31.54 37.07
C GLN A 753 -8.21 32.66 38.06
N GLN A 754 -9.17 33.17 38.84
CA GLN A 754 -8.96 34.30 39.75
C GLN A 754 -8.51 33.88 41.16
N HIS A 755 -8.86 32.67 41.59
CA HIS A 755 -8.57 32.10 42.91
C HIS A 755 -8.00 30.67 42.79
N PRO A 756 -6.79 30.50 42.20
CA PRO A 756 -6.21 29.19 41.91
C PRO A 756 -5.91 28.33 43.15
N HIS A 757 -5.89 28.94 44.35
CA HIS A 757 -5.64 28.25 45.63
C HIS A 757 -6.93 27.78 46.33
N SER A 758 -8.11 28.06 45.77
CA SER A 758 -9.39 27.64 46.32
C SER A 758 -9.84 26.33 45.66
N ALA A 759 -10.25 25.35 46.47
CA ALA A 759 -10.74 24.07 45.96
C ALA A 759 -12.20 24.23 45.51
N VAL A 760 -12.49 23.93 44.23
CA VAL A 760 -13.83 24.05 43.66
C VAL A 760 -14.46 22.68 43.45
N THR A 761 -15.60 22.44 44.10
CA THR A 761 -16.47 21.28 43.88
C THR A 761 -17.57 21.66 42.89
N ALA A 762 -17.65 20.93 41.79
CA ALA A 762 -18.60 21.18 40.71
C ALA A 762 -19.59 20.00 40.61
N ILE A 763 -20.88 20.30 40.56
CA ILE A 763 -21.95 19.30 40.45
C ILE A 763 -22.82 19.63 39.25
N GLU A 764 -23.19 18.62 38.46
CA GLU A 764 -24.08 18.78 37.32
C GLU A 764 -24.99 17.57 37.15
N LEU A 765 -26.30 17.79 37.04
CA LEU A 765 -27.25 16.69 36.86
C LEU A 765 -27.20 16.11 35.43
N ASN A 766 -27.03 16.97 34.43
CA ASN A 766 -27.17 16.62 33.03
C ASN A 766 -25.86 16.11 32.41
N ARG A 767 -25.77 14.79 32.26
CA ARG A 767 -24.62 14.10 31.66
C ARG A 767 -24.29 14.50 30.22
N THR A 768 -25.19 15.16 29.49
CA THR A 768 -24.87 15.66 28.14
C THR A 768 -23.82 16.78 28.14
N LEU A 769 -23.53 17.36 29.31
CA LEU A 769 -22.49 18.38 29.51
C LEU A 769 -21.12 17.78 29.88
N ALA A 770 -21.03 16.45 30.04
CA ALA A 770 -19.79 15.78 30.43
C ALA A 770 -18.64 16.01 29.45
N ASP A 771 -18.93 16.00 28.15
CA ASP A 771 -17.90 16.20 27.13
C ASP A 771 -17.31 17.62 27.19
N VAL A 772 -18.14 18.66 27.41
CA VAL A 772 -17.66 20.05 27.51
C VAL A 772 -16.96 20.33 28.84
N LEU A 773 -17.43 19.74 29.94
CA LEU A 773 -16.77 19.85 31.25
C LEU A 773 -15.41 19.14 31.22
N GLY A 774 -15.34 17.93 30.66
CA GLY A 774 -14.11 17.18 30.48
C GLY A 774 -13.12 17.88 29.56
N ALA A 775 -13.58 18.45 28.44
CA ALA A 775 -12.74 19.27 27.56
C ALA A 775 -12.16 20.51 28.26
N ASN A 776 -12.90 21.09 29.21
CA ASN A 776 -12.46 22.20 30.07
C ASN A 776 -11.59 21.74 31.27
N GLY A 777 -11.30 20.45 31.41
CA GLY A 777 -10.55 19.91 32.55
C GLY A 777 -11.30 20.03 33.88
N ILE A 778 -12.63 20.05 33.86
CA ILE A 778 -13.47 20.09 35.05
C ILE A 778 -13.97 18.69 35.37
N GLU A 779 -13.58 18.20 36.54
CA GLU A 779 -14.13 17.00 37.13
C GLU A 779 -15.41 17.39 37.90
N ALA A 780 -16.56 17.13 37.29
CA ALA A 780 -17.86 17.38 37.90
C ALA A 780 -18.51 16.07 38.38
N GLU A 781 -19.21 16.14 39.51
CA GLU A 781 -20.01 15.04 40.01
C GLU A 781 -21.39 15.04 39.32
N PHE A 782 -21.73 13.92 38.67
CA PHE A 782 -22.99 13.81 37.92
C PHE A 782 -24.14 13.25 38.75
N VAL A 783 -24.61 14.04 39.71
CA VAL A 783 -25.65 13.70 40.70
C VAL A 783 -26.69 14.83 40.84
N ASP A 784 -27.82 14.55 41.51
CA ASP A 784 -28.76 15.61 41.90
C ASP A 784 -28.15 16.44 43.04
N SER A 785 -27.96 17.73 42.78
CA SER A 785 -27.44 18.68 43.76
C SER A 785 -28.24 18.75 45.06
N LEU A 786 -29.53 18.41 45.05
CA LEU A 786 -30.38 18.38 46.25
C LEU A 786 -30.09 17.18 47.16
N GLU A 787 -29.41 16.15 46.63
CA GLU A 787 -28.94 15.00 47.40
C GLU A 787 -27.50 15.19 47.91
N HIS A 788 -26.79 16.21 47.40
CA HIS A 788 -25.43 16.52 47.83
C HIS A 788 -25.40 17.03 49.27
N SER A 789 -24.35 16.64 50.00
CA SER A 789 -24.08 17.14 51.34
C SER A 789 -22.60 17.49 51.50
N GLY A 790 -22.32 18.55 52.26
CA GLY A 790 -20.96 19.01 52.50
C GLY A 790 -20.95 20.31 53.30
N SER A 791 -19.76 20.84 53.54
CA SER A 791 -19.56 22.12 54.23
C SER A 791 -18.55 22.94 53.44
N TYR A 792 -19.00 24.10 52.93
CA TYR A 792 -18.22 24.95 52.03
C TYR A 792 -18.18 26.39 52.53
N ASP A 793 -17.03 27.04 52.38
CA ASP A 793 -16.86 28.44 52.77
C ASP A 793 -17.62 29.38 51.82
N ARG A 794 -17.70 29.01 50.54
CA ARG A 794 -18.36 29.79 49.49
C ARG A 794 -19.24 28.93 48.60
N VAL A 795 -20.40 29.45 48.24
CA VAL A 795 -21.26 28.89 47.19
C VAL A 795 -21.47 29.96 46.13
N LEU A 796 -21.21 29.64 44.87
CA LEU A 796 -21.58 30.46 43.72
C LEU A 796 -22.46 29.63 42.81
N MET A 797 -23.67 30.10 42.49
CA MET A 797 -24.63 29.29 41.74
C MET A 797 -25.53 30.06 40.78
N ASN A 798 -25.85 29.42 39.66
CA ASN A 798 -26.95 29.83 38.78
C ASN A 798 -27.97 28.68 38.63
N PRO A 799 -28.88 28.50 39.61
CA PRO A 799 -29.83 27.40 39.62
C PRO A 799 -30.90 27.53 38.51
N PRO A 800 -31.61 26.43 38.18
CA PRO A 800 -32.72 26.46 37.23
C PRO A 800 -33.84 27.44 37.64
N PHE A 801 -34.27 28.30 36.71
CA PHE A 801 -35.28 29.35 36.98
C PHE A 801 -36.74 28.86 36.96
N GLU A 802 -36.99 27.62 36.58
CA GLU A 802 -38.35 27.11 36.35
C GLU A 802 -38.99 26.56 37.62
N ARG A 803 -40.32 26.71 37.75
CA ARG A 803 -41.13 26.09 38.81
C ARG A 803 -40.68 26.36 40.25
N GLY A 804 -39.97 27.47 40.50
CA GLY A 804 -39.44 27.80 41.82
C GLY A 804 -38.28 26.90 42.26
N ALA A 805 -37.60 26.23 41.33
CA ALA A 805 -36.42 25.43 41.61
C ALA A 805 -35.29 26.30 42.18
N ASP A 806 -35.14 27.54 41.71
CA ASP A 806 -34.21 28.52 42.28
C ASP A 806 -34.34 28.66 43.81
N ILE A 807 -35.56 28.79 44.34
CA ILE A 807 -35.81 28.83 45.80
C ILE A 807 -35.32 27.54 46.48
N THR A 808 -35.68 26.38 45.94
CA THR A 808 -35.34 25.08 46.55
C THR A 808 -33.84 24.85 46.57
N HIS A 809 -33.17 25.09 45.45
CA HIS A 809 -31.71 24.91 45.33
C HIS A 809 -30.94 25.91 46.20
N VAL A 810 -31.35 27.17 46.29
CA VAL A 810 -30.69 28.16 47.16
C VAL A 810 -30.82 27.78 48.63
N ARG A 811 -32.00 27.31 49.07
CA ARG A 811 -32.18 26.85 50.46
C ARG A 811 -31.34 25.61 50.78
N HIS A 812 -31.23 24.68 49.83
CA HIS A 812 -30.37 23.51 49.99
C HIS A 812 -28.89 23.88 50.02
N ALA A 813 -28.44 24.74 49.11
CA ALA A 813 -27.06 25.19 49.07
C ALA A 813 -26.67 25.99 50.32
N PHE A 814 -27.59 26.76 50.91
CA PHE A 814 -27.37 27.40 52.22
C PHE A 814 -27.11 26.38 53.33
N SER A 815 -27.78 25.20 53.30
CA SER A 815 -27.53 24.14 54.27
C SER A 815 -26.12 23.55 54.18
N CYS A 816 -25.50 23.64 52.99
CA CYS A 816 -24.14 23.20 52.70
C CYS A 816 -23.06 24.26 53.05
N LEU A 817 -23.42 25.47 53.50
CA LEU A 817 -22.43 26.47 53.92
C LEU A 817 -21.79 26.09 55.26
N ALA A 818 -20.49 26.33 55.43
CA ALA A 818 -19.85 26.38 56.75
C ALA A 818 -20.40 27.56 57.58
N ALA A 819 -20.21 27.53 58.90
CA ALA A 819 -20.46 28.71 59.73
C ALA A 819 -19.58 29.87 59.24
N GLY A 820 -20.15 31.08 59.12
CA GLY A 820 -19.47 32.23 58.50
C GLY A 820 -19.34 32.16 56.97
N GLY A 821 -19.89 31.11 56.33
CA GLY A 821 -19.84 30.93 54.89
C GLY A 821 -20.78 31.87 54.14
N ARG A 822 -20.49 32.11 52.85
CA ARG A 822 -21.26 33.02 51.98
C ARG A 822 -21.77 32.34 50.73
N LEU A 823 -23.04 32.56 50.40
CA LEU A 823 -23.68 32.11 49.15
C LEU A 823 -24.02 33.30 48.26
N VAL A 824 -23.66 33.19 46.98
CA VAL A 824 -24.05 34.12 45.91
C VAL A 824 -24.80 33.36 44.82
N ALA A 825 -26.07 33.69 44.60
CA ALA A 825 -26.92 33.01 43.64
C ALA A 825 -27.56 33.96 42.62
N VAL A 826 -27.65 33.52 41.37
CA VAL A 826 -28.51 34.14 40.36
C VAL A 826 -29.90 33.50 40.45
N MET A 827 -30.92 34.30 40.77
CA MET A 827 -32.31 33.84 40.87
C MET A 827 -33.20 34.54 39.85
N SER A 828 -34.33 33.94 39.50
CA SER A 828 -35.36 34.63 38.73
C SER A 828 -36.02 35.74 39.56
N GLU A 829 -36.67 36.72 38.93
CA GLU A 829 -37.44 37.73 39.69
C GLU A 829 -38.70 37.14 40.36
N GLY A 830 -39.19 35.97 39.92
CA GLY A 830 -40.45 35.36 40.39
C GLY A 830 -40.60 35.28 41.91
N PRO A 831 -39.62 34.71 42.65
CA PRO A 831 -39.61 34.66 44.11
C PRO A 831 -39.79 36.00 44.82
N PHE A 832 -39.49 37.12 44.16
CA PHE A 832 -39.51 38.45 44.79
C PHE A 832 -40.84 39.20 44.62
N PHE A 833 -41.76 38.74 43.78
CA PHE A 833 -43.06 39.41 43.57
C PHE A 833 -44.27 38.47 43.61
N ARG A 834 -44.08 37.16 43.45
CA ARG A 834 -45.19 36.19 43.48
C ARG A 834 -45.80 36.07 44.88
N SER A 835 -47.12 35.88 44.92
CA SER A 835 -47.91 35.78 46.16
C SER A 835 -48.17 34.34 46.62
N ASP A 836 -47.60 33.33 45.94
CA ASP A 836 -47.68 31.95 46.42
C ASP A 836 -46.88 31.74 47.72
N SER A 837 -47.23 30.67 48.44
CA SER A 837 -46.67 30.38 49.76
C SER A 837 -45.15 30.19 49.72
N GLN A 838 -44.63 29.52 48.69
CA GLN A 838 -43.20 29.24 48.54
C GLN A 838 -42.40 30.55 48.39
N ALA A 839 -42.85 31.46 47.52
CA ALA A 839 -42.20 32.76 47.34
C ALA A 839 -42.33 33.66 48.58
N ALA A 840 -43.48 33.64 49.27
CA ALA A 840 -43.68 34.41 50.50
C ALA A 840 -42.80 33.90 51.66
N GLU A 841 -42.66 32.58 51.81
CA GLU A 841 -41.78 31.95 52.78
C GLU A 841 -40.31 32.23 52.50
N PHE A 842 -39.90 32.15 51.23
CA PHE A 842 -38.53 32.48 50.84
C PHE A 842 -38.17 33.93 51.17
N ARG A 843 -39.05 34.90 50.90
CA ARG A 843 -38.79 36.31 51.23
C ARG A 843 -38.64 36.54 52.73
N ARG A 844 -39.51 35.94 53.55
CA ARG A 844 -39.39 36.01 55.02
C ARG A 844 -38.08 35.38 55.49
N TRP A 845 -37.76 34.19 54.98
CA TRP A 845 -36.51 33.50 55.30
C TRP A 845 -35.27 34.32 54.92
N LEU A 846 -35.28 34.98 53.75
CA LEU A 846 -34.19 35.85 53.31
C LEU A 846 -34.05 37.09 54.22
N GLU A 847 -35.18 37.71 54.59
CA GLU A 847 -35.20 38.87 55.50
C GLU A 847 -34.73 38.50 56.91
N ASP A 848 -35.16 37.35 57.45
CA ASP A 848 -34.76 36.84 58.77
C ASP A 848 -33.24 36.58 58.86
N LEU A 849 -32.61 36.21 57.74
CA LEU A 849 -31.16 36.01 57.64
C LEU A 849 -30.38 37.30 57.33
N GLY A 850 -31.07 38.43 57.10
CA GLY A 850 -30.44 39.67 56.66
C GLY A 850 -29.81 39.58 55.25
N GLY A 851 -30.31 38.68 54.39
CA GLY A 851 -29.76 38.47 53.06
C GLY A 851 -30.00 39.66 52.12
N GLU A 852 -29.03 39.91 51.24
CA GLU A 852 -29.06 41.00 50.28
C GLU A 852 -29.56 40.52 48.91
N SER A 853 -30.18 41.43 48.14
CA SER A 853 -30.60 41.10 46.78
C SER A 853 -30.55 42.31 45.85
N ARG A 854 -29.97 42.13 44.64
CA ARG A 854 -29.74 43.20 43.65
C ARG A 854 -30.19 42.78 42.25
N ARG A 855 -31.11 43.55 41.65
CA ARG A 855 -31.59 43.29 40.27
C ARG A 855 -30.44 43.39 39.26
N LEU A 856 -30.36 42.40 38.37
CA LEU A 856 -29.49 42.46 37.20
C LEU A 856 -30.18 43.22 36.04
N PRO A 857 -29.42 43.77 35.07
CA PRO A 857 -29.99 44.33 33.85
C PRO A 857 -30.92 43.34 33.14
N ALA A 858 -32.00 43.82 32.53
CA ALA A 858 -33.01 42.94 31.92
C ALA A 858 -32.47 42.12 30.74
N GLU A 859 -31.39 42.61 30.14
CA GLU A 859 -30.66 42.07 29.00
C GLU A 859 -29.46 41.20 29.40
N ALA A 860 -29.23 40.96 30.70
CA ALA A 860 -28.05 40.23 31.19
C ALA A 860 -27.86 38.87 30.50
N PHE A 861 -28.94 38.12 30.26
CA PHE A 861 -28.94 36.84 29.57
C PHE A 861 -29.47 36.92 28.12
N GLN A 862 -29.52 38.11 27.52
CA GLN A 862 -30.00 38.33 26.14
C GLN A 862 -28.89 38.84 25.20
N GLY A 863 -27.70 39.17 25.73
CA GLY A 863 -26.57 39.70 24.96
C GLY A 863 -25.92 38.68 24.01
N ALA A 864 -24.98 39.18 23.20
CA ALA A 864 -24.13 38.33 22.35
C ALA A 864 -23.17 37.44 23.18
N ASP A 865 -22.86 37.86 24.41
CA ASP A 865 -21.97 37.16 25.33
C ASP A 865 -22.66 35.99 26.06
N ALA A 866 -23.98 35.84 25.91
CA ALA A 866 -24.72 34.72 26.48
C ALA A 866 -24.70 33.51 25.54
N PHE A 867 -24.16 32.39 26.00
CA PHE A 867 -24.14 31.13 25.24
C PHE A 867 -25.56 30.68 24.86
N ARG A 868 -26.53 30.85 25.77
CA ARG A 868 -27.95 30.59 25.52
C ARG A 868 -28.79 31.75 26.04
N GLN A 869 -29.58 32.33 25.15
CA GLN A 869 -30.36 33.53 25.47
C GLN A 869 -31.68 33.19 26.16
N THR A 870 -32.08 33.98 27.16
CA THR A 870 -33.39 33.92 27.82
C THR A 870 -33.92 35.31 28.17
N SER A 871 -35.24 35.48 28.12
CA SER A 871 -35.92 36.72 28.51
C SER A 871 -36.25 36.82 30.00
N VAL A 872 -35.87 35.80 30.79
CA VAL A 872 -36.07 35.78 32.25
C VAL A 872 -35.28 36.93 32.87
N ARG A 873 -35.99 37.79 33.62
CA ARG A 873 -35.35 38.82 34.46
C ARG A 873 -34.77 38.15 35.70
N THR A 874 -33.53 38.46 36.01
CA THR A 874 -32.76 37.82 37.07
C THR A 874 -32.26 38.82 38.11
N ARG A 875 -31.87 38.27 39.26
CA ARG A 875 -31.38 38.99 40.44
C ARG A 875 -30.22 38.24 41.07
N LEU A 876 -29.23 38.95 41.58
CA LEU A 876 -28.22 38.40 42.47
C LEU A 876 -28.72 38.40 43.91
N VAL A 877 -28.52 37.31 44.62
CA VAL A 877 -28.86 37.13 46.03
C VAL A 877 -27.60 36.74 46.78
N VAL A 878 -27.32 37.44 47.87
CA VAL A 878 -26.18 37.18 48.75
C VAL A 878 -26.69 36.83 50.13
N ILE A 879 -26.23 35.71 50.67
CA ILE A 879 -26.65 35.22 51.98
C ILE A 879 -25.41 34.81 52.76
N ASP A 880 -25.25 35.37 53.95
CA ASP A 880 -24.23 34.97 54.91
C ASP A 880 -24.83 33.98 55.91
N ARG A 881 -24.13 32.88 56.17
CA ARG A 881 -24.48 31.95 57.24
C ARG A 881 -23.89 32.51 58.54
N PRO A 882 -24.70 32.76 59.58
CA PRO A 882 -24.19 33.29 60.85
C PRO A 882 -23.09 32.41 61.42
N ASP A 883 -22.13 33.04 62.11
CA ASP A 883 -21.19 32.34 62.98
C ASP A 883 -21.99 31.64 64.10
N ALA A 884 -21.61 30.39 64.41
CA ALA A 884 -22.31 29.57 65.40
C ALA A 884 -22.22 30.12 66.83
#